data_AF-A0AAF0E4I9-F1
#
_entry.id   AF-A0AAF0E4I9-F1
#
_cell.length_a   1.000
_cell.length_b   1.000
_cell.length_c   1.000
_cell.angle_alpha   90.00
_cell.angle_beta   90.00
_cell.angle_gamma   90.00
#
_symmetry.space_group_name_H-M   'P 1'
#
loop_
_entity.id
_entity.type
_entity.pdbx_description
1 polymer ?
#
loop_
_entity_poly.entity_id
_entity_poly.type
_entity_poly.pdbx_seq_one_letter_code
_entity_poly.pdbx_strand_id
1 'polypeptide(L)'
;MISKVFEHPFDLVKVRLQTQPHDAPYYTGAWDCFRKTFVHEGVRGLFRGVTMPVLGATMEDAALFLTYNQVQRALRNVRGVSETATLPLTDLAVAAAASGAMAGFVLTPVELIKCRMQVQQMGRSSRASAPNAVPLIWETVQKSGVTGLWHGLSGTLIREVGGGVAWFLSFELATREFVRRRAKARPADAPPTKADLGGVELAVSGALAGVSYNVSLFPADSVKSAMQTQRELRAHTREAAGPPLGFMAMLLRLYQTRGLAGLYAGVGVTCLRSAPSSASKIKVANPVVELDGDEMTRIIWKKIREDLILPFLDVDLKYYDLGIEHRDATDDQVTVDAAEAIKKYKVGVKCATITPDEARVKEYNLKKMWLSPNGTIRNVLGGTVFREPIVLEKVPRPVPGWTKPICIGRHAFGDQYRCQNIVVPGKGKLNLVFTPEDPSGEKIDVHVYDFPTEGGVAMAMYNTTESIRGFAHSCFRVAIDKKMPLYMSTKNTILKAYDGKFKDIFQELYDSQYKPEFEKLGLWYEHRLIDDMVAQAIKGSGGFVWACKNYDGDVQSDVLAQGFGSLGMMTSELITPDGDMIESEAAHGTVTRHYREHQKGNETSTNSVASIYAWTRGLLFRGKLDGNEDLQKFARALEEACVHSIDVDNVMTKDLALSIHGKSMTREHYVNTFEFIDHVKKLLVDKLRAAGLA
;
A
#
# COMPACT_ATOMS: atom_id res chain seq x y z
N MET A 1 -8.87 -10.83 10.15
CA MET A 1 -10.16 -11.49 9.84
C MET A 1 -10.03 -12.68 8.87
N ILE A 2 -9.43 -12.52 7.67
CA ILE A 2 -9.28 -13.61 6.68
C ILE A 2 -8.45 -14.79 7.21
N SER A 3 -7.37 -14.51 7.97
CA SER A 3 -6.57 -15.54 8.64
C SER A 3 -7.39 -16.43 9.57
N LYS A 4 -8.24 -15.84 10.42
CA LYS A 4 -9.11 -16.59 11.36
C LYS A 4 -10.09 -17.50 10.62
N VAL A 5 -10.55 -17.14 9.41
CA VAL A 5 -11.38 -18.02 8.58
C VAL A 5 -10.57 -19.19 8.06
N PHE A 6 -9.39 -18.96 7.49
CA PHE A 6 -8.52 -20.02 6.98
C PHE A 6 -8.04 -20.98 8.08
N GLU A 7 -7.76 -20.46 9.27
CA GLU A 7 -7.31 -21.23 10.43
C GLU A 7 -8.44 -22.04 11.09
N HIS A 8 -9.70 -21.67 10.86
CA HIS A 8 -10.85 -22.21 11.60
C HIS A 8 -11.01 -23.73 11.48
N PRO A 9 -10.84 -24.38 10.31
CA PRO A 9 -10.90 -25.84 10.22
C PRO A 9 -9.85 -26.54 11.08
N PHE A 10 -8.65 -25.96 11.22
CA PHE A 10 -7.59 -26.50 12.07
C PHE A 10 -7.93 -26.34 13.55
N ASP A 11 -8.50 -25.20 13.94
CA ASP A 11 -8.97 -24.96 15.32
C ASP A 11 -10.14 -25.89 15.69
N LEU A 12 -11.07 -26.13 14.76
CA LEU A 12 -12.16 -27.09 14.94
C LEU A 12 -11.63 -28.49 15.23
N VAL A 13 -10.70 -28.99 14.41
CA VAL A 13 -10.08 -30.32 14.60
C VAL A 13 -9.35 -30.39 15.94
N LYS A 14 -8.61 -29.33 16.31
CA LYS A 14 -7.93 -29.24 17.61
C LYS A 14 -8.93 -29.36 18.77
N VAL A 15 -9.96 -28.52 18.79
CA VAL A 15 -10.94 -28.49 19.89
C VAL A 15 -11.66 -29.84 20.02
N ARG A 16 -12.05 -30.47 18.90
CA ARG A 16 -12.69 -31.79 18.93
C ARG A 16 -11.78 -32.90 19.47
N LEU A 17 -10.49 -32.86 19.13
CA LEU A 17 -9.51 -33.81 19.67
C LEU A 17 -9.25 -33.61 21.17
N GLN A 18 -9.20 -32.36 21.63
CA GLN A 18 -9.00 -32.01 23.05
C GLN A 18 -10.20 -32.40 23.92
N THR A 19 -11.40 -32.50 23.34
CA THR A 19 -12.65 -32.57 24.10
C THR A 19 -13.42 -33.88 23.94
N GLN A 20 -13.08 -34.74 22.98
CA GLN A 20 -13.77 -36.03 22.80
C GLN A 20 -13.80 -36.90 24.08
N PRO A 21 -14.85 -37.72 24.29
CA PRO A 21 -14.97 -38.60 25.45
C PRO A 21 -13.78 -39.54 25.59
N HIS A 22 -13.39 -39.76 26.85
CA HIS A 22 -12.15 -40.46 27.17
C HIS A 22 -12.27 -41.98 27.05
N ASP A 23 -13.40 -42.56 27.46
CA ASP A 23 -13.64 -44.01 27.47
C ASP A 23 -14.06 -44.57 26.10
N ALA A 24 -14.52 -43.69 25.19
CA ALA A 24 -14.95 -44.03 23.84
C ALA A 24 -14.57 -42.90 22.86
N PRO A 25 -13.31 -42.84 22.39
CA PRO A 25 -12.88 -41.79 21.48
C PRO A 25 -13.59 -41.89 20.14
N TYR A 26 -14.18 -40.77 19.72
CA TYR A 26 -14.78 -40.65 18.38
C TYR A 26 -13.72 -40.58 17.27
N TYR A 27 -12.52 -40.06 17.60
CA TYR A 27 -11.46 -39.76 16.65
C TYR A 27 -10.14 -40.42 17.06
N THR A 28 -9.55 -41.15 16.12
CA THR A 28 -8.22 -41.78 16.29
C THR A 28 -7.06 -40.79 16.12
N GLY A 29 -7.31 -39.66 15.46
CA GLY A 29 -6.32 -38.60 15.24
C GLY A 29 -6.89 -37.43 14.45
N ALA A 30 -6.03 -36.44 14.14
CA ALA A 30 -6.43 -35.20 13.46
C ALA A 30 -7.05 -35.42 12.08
N TRP A 31 -6.45 -36.31 11.28
CA TRP A 31 -6.96 -36.62 9.95
C TRP A 31 -8.31 -37.33 9.99
N ASP A 32 -8.48 -38.28 10.92
CA ASP A 32 -9.74 -38.97 11.14
C ASP A 32 -10.84 -37.99 11.61
N CYS A 33 -10.50 -37.06 12.49
CA CYS A 33 -11.39 -35.98 12.92
C CYS A 33 -11.81 -35.08 11.75
N PHE A 34 -10.85 -34.63 10.93
CA PHE A 34 -11.13 -33.81 9.76
C PHE A 34 -12.04 -34.55 8.76
N ARG A 35 -11.67 -35.77 8.39
CA ARG A 35 -12.42 -36.61 7.44
C ARG A 35 -13.84 -36.88 7.91
N LYS A 36 -14.03 -37.34 9.15
CA LYS A 36 -15.37 -37.60 9.71
C LYS A 36 -16.21 -36.32 9.77
N THR A 37 -15.62 -35.20 10.15
CA THR A 37 -16.32 -33.91 10.17
C THR A 37 -16.78 -33.51 8.76
N PHE A 38 -15.89 -33.61 7.77
CA PHE A 38 -16.23 -33.29 6.38
C PHE A 38 -17.31 -34.21 5.82
N VAL A 39 -17.23 -35.52 6.07
CA VAL A 39 -18.19 -36.51 5.57
C VAL A 39 -19.57 -36.36 6.23
N HIS A 40 -19.63 -36.13 7.54
CA HIS A 40 -20.90 -36.08 8.28
C HIS A 40 -21.55 -34.69 8.31
N GLU A 41 -20.75 -33.61 8.30
CA GLU A 41 -21.24 -32.24 8.48
C GLU A 41 -20.98 -31.33 7.26
N GLY A 42 -20.24 -31.81 6.26
CA GLY A 42 -19.90 -31.06 5.06
C GLY A 42 -18.96 -29.88 5.31
N VAL A 43 -18.73 -29.07 4.27
CA VAL A 43 -17.88 -27.86 4.34
C VAL A 43 -18.38 -26.90 5.42
N ARG A 44 -19.70 -26.70 5.56
CA ARG A 44 -20.27 -25.82 6.59
C ARG A 44 -19.97 -26.30 8.02
N GLY A 45 -19.80 -27.60 8.23
CA GLY A 45 -19.37 -28.17 9.50
C GLY A 45 -17.94 -27.75 9.89
N LEU A 46 -17.04 -27.69 8.91
CA LEU A 46 -15.64 -27.27 9.12
C LEU A 46 -15.51 -25.81 9.58
N PHE A 47 -16.51 -24.97 9.32
CA PHE A 47 -16.54 -23.55 9.70
C PHE A 47 -17.49 -23.24 10.87
N ARG A 48 -17.98 -24.26 11.57
CA ARG A 48 -18.94 -24.03 12.67
C ARG A 48 -18.27 -23.26 13.81
N GLY A 49 -18.93 -22.18 14.23
CA GLY A 49 -18.46 -21.31 15.31
C GLY A 49 -17.53 -20.19 14.87
N VAL A 50 -17.23 -20.05 13.56
CA VAL A 50 -16.30 -19.02 13.02
C VAL A 50 -16.75 -17.58 13.31
N THR A 51 -18.05 -17.35 13.54
CA THR A 51 -18.60 -16.03 13.87
C THR A 51 -18.01 -15.48 15.17
N MET A 52 -17.75 -16.34 16.17
CA MET A 52 -17.23 -15.90 17.46
C MET A 52 -15.76 -15.42 17.34
N PRO A 53 -14.81 -16.18 16.75
CA PRO A 53 -13.45 -15.69 16.48
C PRO A 53 -13.38 -14.44 15.61
N VAL A 54 -14.23 -14.31 14.60
CA VAL A 54 -14.23 -13.14 13.72
C VAL A 54 -14.64 -11.88 14.50
N LEU A 55 -15.68 -11.97 15.34
CA LEU A 55 -16.09 -10.87 16.21
C LEU A 55 -15.07 -10.60 17.33
N GLY A 56 -14.50 -11.66 17.90
CA GLY A 56 -13.53 -11.58 18.99
C GLY A 56 -12.19 -10.98 18.59
N ALA A 57 -11.74 -11.21 17.36
CA ALA A 57 -10.42 -10.77 16.89
C ALA A 57 -10.23 -9.26 16.99
N THR A 58 -11.23 -8.47 16.60
CA THR A 58 -11.14 -7.00 16.67
C THR A 58 -11.06 -6.51 18.13
N MET A 59 -11.81 -7.14 19.03
CA MET A 59 -11.78 -6.80 20.46
C MET A 59 -10.47 -7.25 21.13
N GLU A 60 -9.96 -8.41 20.73
CA GLU A 60 -8.67 -8.97 21.14
C GLU A 60 -7.52 -8.02 20.75
N ASP A 61 -7.42 -7.65 19.48
CA ASP A 61 -6.35 -6.78 18.97
C ASP A 61 -6.41 -5.39 19.62
N ALA A 62 -7.60 -4.83 19.79
CA ALA A 62 -7.80 -3.53 20.44
C ALA A 62 -7.39 -3.56 21.93
N ALA A 63 -7.82 -4.59 22.67
CA ALA A 63 -7.49 -4.74 24.09
C ALA A 63 -6.00 -4.98 24.30
N LEU A 64 -5.38 -5.80 23.44
CA LEU A 64 -3.96 -6.10 23.47
C LEU A 64 -3.14 -4.84 23.19
N PHE A 65 -3.42 -4.11 22.11
CA PHE A 65 -2.67 -2.89 21.75
C PHE A 65 -2.81 -1.79 22.80
N LEU A 66 -4.04 -1.54 23.28
CA LEU A 66 -4.30 -0.52 24.29
C LEU A 66 -3.57 -0.84 25.59
N THR A 67 -3.70 -2.08 26.08
CA THR A 67 -3.11 -2.46 27.37
C THR A 67 -1.59 -2.52 27.27
N TYR A 68 -1.05 -3.06 26.17
CA TYR A 68 0.40 -3.11 25.95
C TYR A 68 1.01 -1.71 25.97
N ASN A 69 0.44 -0.76 25.24
CA ASN A 69 0.96 0.62 25.20
C ASN A 69 0.82 1.34 26.53
N GLN A 70 -0.31 1.19 27.23
CA GLN A 70 -0.53 1.85 28.52
C GLN A 70 0.39 1.29 29.62
N VAL A 71 0.61 -0.02 29.64
CA VAL A 71 1.54 -0.64 30.60
C VAL A 71 2.97 -0.24 30.30
N GLN A 72 3.39 -0.17 29.03
CA GLN A 72 4.71 0.35 28.71
C GLN A 72 4.89 1.82 29.10
N ARG A 73 3.89 2.68 28.88
CA ARG A 73 3.92 4.09 29.33
C ARG A 73 4.06 4.18 30.85
N ALA A 74 3.28 3.39 31.59
CA ALA A 74 3.38 3.33 33.05
C ALA A 74 4.77 2.88 33.51
N LEU A 75 5.35 1.86 32.87
CA LEU A 75 6.70 1.36 33.20
C LEU A 75 7.79 2.40 32.87
N ARG A 76 7.66 3.15 31.76
CA ARG A 76 8.56 4.26 31.43
C ARG A 76 8.50 5.38 32.47
N ASN A 77 7.30 5.74 32.91
CA ASN A 77 7.09 6.74 33.95
C ASN A 77 7.70 6.32 35.29
N VAL A 78 7.51 5.06 35.69
CA VAL A 78 8.08 4.50 36.94
C VAL A 78 9.61 4.49 36.91
N ARG A 79 10.22 4.30 35.73
CA ARG A 79 11.67 4.33 35.56
C ARG A 79 12.25 5.73 35.34
N GLY A 80 11.42 6.75 35.19
CA GLY A 80 11.87 8.11 34.88
C GLY A 80 12.60 8.22 33.52
N VAL A 81 12.24 7.39 32.55
CA VAL A 81 12.85 7.40 31.20
C VAL A 81 11.92 8.07 30.19
N SER A 82 12.49 8.69 29.16
CA SER A 82 11.75 9.35 28.08
C SER A 82 10.73 8.43 27.41
N GLU A 83 9.62 8.97 26.87
CA GLU A 83 8.58 8.21 26.16
C GLU A 83 9.13 7.42 24.97
N THR A 84 10.25 7.84 24.40
CA THR A 84 10.94 7.19 23.26
C THR A 84 12.01 6.17 23.68
N ALA A 85 12.29 6.04 24.98
CA ALA A 85 13.33 5.14 25.47
C ALA A 85 12.93 3.66 25.32
N THR A 86 13.90 2.85 24.90
CA THR A 86 13.77 1.39 24.81
C THR A 86 13.71 0.78 26.20
N LEU A 87 12.63 0.04 26.50
CA LEU A 87 12.48 -0.67 27.77
C LEU A 87 13.31 -1.95 27.80
N PRO A 88 13.83 -2.35 28.98
CA PRO A 88 14.54 -3.62 29.12
C PRO A 88 13.59 -4.81 28.92
N LEU A 89 14.18 -5.97 28.63
CA LEU A 89 13.45 -7.19 28.26
C LEU A 89 12.41 -7.61 29.31
N THR A 90 12.73 -7.41 30.59
CA THR A 90 11.87 -7.73 31.73
C THR A 90 10.58 -6.91 31.72
N ASP A 91 10.68 -5.64 31.37
CA ASP A 91 9.57 -4.70 31.38
C ASP A 91 8.65 -4.93 30.17
N LEU A 92 9.24 -5.26 29.02
CA LEU A 92 8.50 -5.70 27.85
C LEU A 92 7.75 -7.01 28.11
N ALA A 93 8.37 -7.95 28.83
CA ALA A 93 7.71 -9.20 29.24
C ALA A 93 6.55 -8.95 30.22
N VAL A 94 6.70 -8.00 31.17
CA VAL A 94 5.62 -7.58 32.06
C VAL A 94 4.47 -6.92 31.28
N ALA A 95 4.78 -6.05 30.32
CA ALA A 95 3.78 -5.43 29.45
C ALA A 95 3.03 -6.48 28.62
N ALA A 96 3.75 -7.45 28.04
CA ALA A 96 3.17 -8.56 27.27
C ALA A 96 2.29 -9.47 28.13
N ALA A 97 2.71 -9.78 29.36
CA ALA A 97 1.93 -10.56 30.32
C ALA A 97 0.62 -9.83 30.72
N ALA A 98 0.70 -8.53 31.00
CA ALA A 98 -0.47 -7.73 31.35
C ALA A 98 -1.45 -7.59 30.18
N SER A 99 -0.95 -7.38 28.96
CA SER A 99 -1.81 -7.36 27.76
C SER A 99 -2.44 -8.73 27.48
N GLY A 100 -1.69 -9.82 27.68
CA GLY A 100 -2.21 -11.18 27.54
C GLY A 100 -3.32 -11.50 28.55
N ALA A 101 -3.19 -11.02 29.79
CA ALA A 101 -4.24 -11.17 30.81
C ALA A 101 -5.52 -10.42 30.43
N MET A 102 -5.40 -9.18 29.92
CA MET A 102 -6.56 -8.40 29.46
C MET A 102 -7.21 -9.05 28.23
N ALA A 103 -6.41 -9.44 27.24
CA ALA A 103 -6.90 -10.16 26.06
C ALA A 103 -7.62 -11.46 26.47
N GLY A 104 -7.03 -12.23 27.40
CA GLY A 104 -7.65 -13.45 27.93
C GLY A 104 -9.00 -13.19 28.62
N PHE A 105 -9.13 -12.09 29.36
CA PHE A 105 -10.40 -11.69 29.97
C PHE A 105 -11.48 -11.36 28.93
N VAL A 106 -11.12 -10.61 27.88
CA VAL A 106 -12.03 -10.24 26.78
C VAL A 106 -12.40 -11.45 25.92
N LEU A 107 -11.45 -12.36 25.68
CA LEU A 107 -11.63 -13.53 24.82
C LEU A 107 -12.39 -14.67 25.48
N THR A 108 -12.36 -14.80 26.80
CA THR A 108 -12.93 -15.99 27.47
C THR A 108 -14.41 -16.22 27.11
N PRO A 109 -15.30 -15.19 27.11
CA PRO A 109 -16.67 -15.35 26.64
C PRO A 109 -16.79 -15.80 25.18
N VAL A 110 -15.93 -15.25 24.31
CA VAL A 110 -15.90 -15.57 22.88
C VAL A 110 -15.49 -17.02 22.65
N GLU A 111 -14.38 -17.42 23.29
CA GLU A 111 -13.82 -18.77 23.22
C GLU A 111 -14.78 -19.81 23.80
N LEU A 112 -15.45 -19.52 24.92
CA LEU A 112 -16.43 -20.43 25.52
C LEU A 112 -17.55 -20.78 24.53
N ILE A 113 -18.16 -19.77 23.90
CA ILE A 113 -19.26 -19.99 22.96
C ILE A 113 -18.76 -20.68 21.69
N LYS A 114 -17.59 -20.28 21.18
CA LYS A 114 -16.92 -20.95 20.05
C LYS A 114 -16.73 -22.45 20.32
N CYS A 115 -16.09 -22.80 21.44
CA CYS A 115 -15.79 -24.18 21.81
C CYS A 115 -17.07 -25.01 21.94
N ARG A 116 -18.13 -24.46 22.56
CA ARG A 116 -19.44 -25.14 22.64
C ARG A 116 -20.03 -25.41 21.25
N MET A 117 -20.04 -24.41 20.37
CA MET A 117 -20.52 -24.57 18.99
C MET A 117 -19.73 -25.64 18.21
N GLN A 118 -18.42 -25.75 18.44
CA GLN A 118 -17.53 -26.68 17.74
C GLN A 118 -17.80 -28.16 18.11
N VAL A 119 -18.34 -28.43 19.32
CA VAL A 119 -18.56 -29.80 19.84
C VAL A 119 -20.00 -30.31 19.80
N GLN A 120 -21.01 -29.45 19.60
CA GLN A 120 -22.44 -29.80 19.72
C GLN A 120 -22.99 -30.90 18.80
N GLN A 121 -22.28 -31.20 17.71
CA GLN A 121 -22.64 -32.28 16.77
C GLN A 121 -21.72 -33.50 16.86
N MET A 122 -20.74 -33.50 17.77
CA MET A 122 -19.89 -34.67 17.99
C MET A 122 -20.75 -35.86 18.43
N GLY A 123 -20.74 -36.93 17.65
CA GLY A 123 -21.47 -38.17 17.96
C GLY A 123 -22.97 -38.16 17.63
N ARG A 124 -23.50 -37.13 16.93
CA ARG A 124 -24.91 -37.10 16.51
C ARG A 124 -25.10 -37.63 15.08
N SER A 125 -26.01 -38.60 14.91
CA SER A 125 -26.40 -39.13 13.59
C SER A 125 -27.45 -38.28 12.86
N SER A 126 -28.00 -37.24 13.50
CA SER A 126 -29.10 -36.41 12.99
C SER A 126 -28.62 -35.04 12.49
N ARG A 127 -29.16 -34.59 11.34
CA ARG A 127 -28.97 -33.26 10.72
C ARG A 127 -29.68 -32.10 11.45
N ALA A 128 -30.16 -32.29 12.68
CA ALA A 128 -30.87 -31.25 13.43
C ALA A 128 -30.05 -29.94 13.53
N SER A 129 -30.74 -28.81 13.40
CA SER A 129 -30.14 -27.46 13.47
C SER A 129 -29.49 -27.26 14.84
N ALA A 130 -28.17 -27.07 14.85
CA ALA A 130 -27.42 -26.77 16.06
C ALA A 130 -27.64 -25.30 16.45
N PRO A 131 -27.78 -24.98 17.75
CA PRO A 131 -27.99 -23.61 18.20
C PRO A 131 -26.81 -22.70 17.82
N ASN A 132 -27.13 -21.52 17.31
CA ASN A 132 -26.14 -20.48 17.01
C ASN A 132 -25.64 -19.80 18.29
N ALA A 133 -24.70 -18.85 18.16
CA ALA A 133 -24.06 -18.18 19.28
C ALA A 133 -25.05 -17.53 20.28
N VAL A 134 -26.07 -16.82 19.80
CA VAL A 134 -27.01 -16.06 20.65
C VAL A 134 -27.80 -16.96 21.61
N PRO A 135 -28.46 -18.05 21.16
CA PRO A 135 -29.08 -19.02 22.06
C PRO A 135 -28.13 -19.59 23.12
N LEU A 136 -26.87 -19.86 22.76
CA LEU A 136 -25.88 -20.42 23.69
C LEU A 136 -25.42 -19.42 24.74
N ILE A 137 -25.28 -18.15 24.37
CA ILE A 137 -25.01 -17.05 25.30
C ILE A 137 -26.15 -16.97 26.32
N TRP A 138 -27.39 -16.93 25.83
CA TRP A 138 -28.58 -16.85 26.67
C TRP A 138 -28.69 -18.05 27.63
N GLU A 139 -28.50 -19.27 27.12
CA GLU A 139 -28.50 -20.48 27.94
C GLU A 139 -27.41 -20.47 29.02
N THR A 140 -26.21 -19.96 28.68
CA THR A 140 -25.10 -19.84 29.66
C THR A 140 -25.47 -18.88 30.78
N VAL A 141 -26.03 -17.72 30.43
CA VAL A 141 -26.44 -16.69 31.39
C VAL A 141 -27.59 -17.19 32.27
N GLN A 142 -28.58 -17.89 31.71
CA GLN A 142 -29.68 -18.44 32.49
C GLN A 142 -29.23 -19.52 33.48
N LYS A 143 -28.29 -20.39 33.10
CA LYS A 143 -27.87 -21.54 33.92
C LYS A 143 -26.77 -21.22 34.93
N SER A 144 -25.95 -20.20 34.69
CA SER A 144 -24.76 -19.93 35.52
C SER A 144 -24.52 -18.45 35.79
N GLY A 145 -25.50 -17.60 35.46
CA GLY A 145 -25.37 -16.15 35.55
C GLY A 145 -24.39 -15.58 34.52
N VAL A 146 -24.24 -14.26 34.55
CA VAL A 146 -23.34 -13.53 33.64
C VAL A 146 -21.88 -13.96 33.82
N THR A 147 -21.46 -14.25 35.05
CA THR A 147 -20.11 -14.75 35.37
C THR A 147 -19.82 -16.13 34.75
N GLY A 148 -20.86 -16.89 34.38
CA GLY A 148 -20.73 -18.14 33.65
C GLY A 148 -20.07 -18.01 32.28
N LEU A 149 -20.09 -16.83 31.66
CA LEU A 149 -19.38 -16.55 30.40
C LEU A 149 -17.85 -16.59 30.55
N TRP A 150 -17.33 -16.43 31.77
CA TRP A 150 -15.91 -16.53 32.08
C TRP A 150 -15.48 -17.93 32.54
N HIS A 151 -16.31 -18.95 32.31
CA HIS A 151 -15.93 -20.31 32.59
C HIS A 151 -14.71 -20.73 31.73
N GLY A 152 -13.64 -21.19 32.39
CA GLY A 152 -12.35 -21.48 31.74
C GLY A 152 -11.35 -20.32 31.77
N LEU A 153 -11.69 -19.16 32.36
CA LEU A 153 -10.80 -17.99 32.45
C LEU A 153 -9.41 -18.33 33.02
N SER A 154 -9.33 -19.19 34.04
CA SER A 154 -8.04 -19.59 34.60
C SER A 154 -7.13 -20.28 33.58
N GLY A 155 -7.68 -21.18 32.76
CA GLY A 155 -6.94 -21.81 31.67
C GLY A 155 -6.58 -20.83 30.55
N THR A 156 -7.49 -19.92 30.22
CA THR A 156 -7.23 -18.83 29.25
C THR A 156 -6.10 -17.93 29.72
N LEU A 157 -6.11 -17.49 30.99
CA LEU A 157 -5.07 -16.62 31.55
C LEU A 157 -3.71 -17.30 31.58
N ILE A 158 -3.65 -18.56 32.02
CA ILE A 158 -2.39 -19.33 32.03
C ILE A 158 -1.83 -19.44 30.60
N ARG A 159 -2.70 -19.70 29.61
CA ARG A 159 -2.33 -19.77 28.19
C ARG A 159 -1.86 -18.42 27.64
N GLU A 160 -2.63 -17.35 27.82
CA GLU A 160 -2.30 -16.05 27.22
C GLU A 160 -1.08 -15.40 27.87
N VAL A 161 -1.00 -15.45 29.20
CA VAL A 161 0.12 -14.86 29.95
C VAL A 161 1.39 -15.66 29.69
N GLY A 162 1.36 -16.98 29.90
CA GLY A 162 2.52 -17.83 29.70
C GLY A 162 2.93 -17.95 28.23
N GLY A 163 1.95 -18.10 27.34
CA GLY A 163 2.17 -18.19 25.90
C GLY A 163 2.73 -16.89 25.33
N GLY A 164 2.19 -15.72 25.71
CA GLY A 164 2.71 -14.43 25.28
C GLY A 164 4.18 -14.22 25.67
N VAL A 165 4.56 -14.62 26.89
CA VAL A 165 5.95 -14.61 27.35
C VAL A 165 6.81 -15.59 26.53
N ALA A 166 6.34 -16.81 26.31
CA ALA A 166 7.06 -17.82 25.51
C ALA A 166 7.27 -17.37 24.06
N TRP A 167 6.25 -16.78 23.43
CA TRP A 167 6.32 -16.21 22.09
C TRP A 167 7.36 -15.10 22.01
N PHE A 168 7.27 -14.12 22.91
CA PHE A 168 8.16 -12.96 22.90
C PHE A 168 9.62 -13.35 23.14
N LEU A 169 9.89 -14.18 24.16
CA LEU A 169 11.25 -14.65 24.43
C LEU A 169 11.81 -15.45 23.26
N SER A 170 11.03 -16.32 22.65
CA SER A 170 11.48 -17.13 21.51
C SER A 170 11.74 -16.29 20.26
N PHE A 171 10.88 -15.31 19.98
CA PHE A 171 11.07 -14.35 18.89
C PHE A 171 12.35 -13.53 19.09
N GLU A 172 12.56 -13.03 20.31
CA GLU A 172 13.70 -12.20 20.65
C GLU A 172 15.03 -12.99 20.66
N LEU A 173 15.02 -14.23 21.18
CA LEU A 173 16.20 -15.10 21.13
C LEU A 173 16.55 -15.51 19.70
N ALA A 174 15.55 -15.86 18.88
CA ALA A 174 15.76 -16.21 17.48
C ALA A 174 16.33 -15.04 16.68
N THR A 175 15.74 -13.85 16.80
CA THR A 175 16.24 -12.64 16.14
C THR A 175 17.65 -12.25 16.60
N ARG A 176 17.96 -12.37 17.90
CA ARG A 176 19.32 -12.12 18.42
C ARG A 176 20.37 -13.08 17.87
N GLU A 177 20.02 -14.36 17.71
CA GLU A 177 20.92 -15.34 17.12
C GLU A 177 21.17 -15.06 15.63
N PHE A 178 20.15 -14.64 14.87
CA PHE A 178 20.34 -14.20 13.48
C PHE A 178 21.22 -12.95 13.39
N VAL A 179 21.00 -11.97 14.25
CA VAL A 179 21.86 -10.77 14.37
C VAL A 179 23.31 -11.19 14.68
N ARG A 180 23.51 -12.10 15.63
CA ARG A 180 24.84 -12.62 15.99
C ARG A 180 25.52 -13.34 14.83
N ARG A 181 24.78 -14.12 14.04
CA ARG A 181 25.30 -14.80 12.85
C ARG A 181 25.73 -13.82 11.76
N ARG A 182 24.93 -12.78 11.50
CA ARG A 182 25.30 -11.70 10.58
C ARG A 182 26.51 -10.90 11.08
N ALA A 183 26.60 -10.64 12.38
CA ALA A 183 27.73 -9.95 12.98
C ALA A 183 29.05 -10.74 12.82
N LYS A 184 28.99 -12.08 12.77
CA LYS A 184 30.16 -12.94 12.48
C LYS A 184 30.55 -12.98 11.00
N ALA A 185 29.63 -12.63 10.09
CA ALA A 185 29.82 -12.71 8.64
C ALA A 185 30.29 -11.39 7.99
N ARG A 186 30.39 -10.29 8.74
CA ARG A 186 30.77 -8.95 8.26
C ARG A 186 31.93 -8.39 9.11
N PRO A 187 33.03 -7.89 8.52
CA PRO A 187 34.03 -7.12 9.26
C PRO A 187 33.70 -5.61 9.27
N ALA A 188 33.69 -5.05 10.48
CA ALA A 188 33.82 -3.64 10.91
C ALA A 188 32.75 -2.57 10.54
N ASP A 189 32.72 -1.57 11.44
CA ASP A 189 32.09 -0.23 11.46
C ASP A 189 30.66 -0.07 12.00
N ALA A 190 29.74 -1.01 11.76
CA ALA A 190 28.40 -0.99 12.39
C ALA A 190 27.85 -2.41 12.63
N PRO A 191 27.65 -2.85 13.88
CA PRO A 191 27.09 -4.17 14.15
C PRO A 191 25.63 -4.22 13.66
N PRO A 192 25.22 -5.31 12.98
CA PRO A 192 23.86 -5.45 12.50
C PRO A 192 22.87 -5.41 13.68
N THR A 193 21.74 -4.79 13.45
CA THR A 193 20.64 -4.65 14.41
C THR A 193 19.46 -5.50 13.97
N LYS A 194 18.41 -5.57 14.81
CA LYS A 194 17.16 -6.26 14.46
C LYS A 194 16.48 -5.69 13.21
N ALA A 195 16.71 -4.41 12.90
CA ALA A 195 16.18 -3.74 11.70
C ALA A 195 16.84 -4.23 10.41
N ASP A 196 18.02 -4.87 10.49
CA ASP A 196 18.75 -5.38 9.34
C ASP A 196 18.33 -6.81 8.96
N LEU A 197 17.53 -7.49 9.80
CA LEU A 197 17.07 -8.86 9.54
C LEU A 197 16.12 -8.90 8.35
N GLY A 198 16.35 -9.85 7.44
CA GLY A 198 15.50 -10.05 6.27
C GLY A 198 14.17 -10.72 6.62
N GLY A 199 13.19 -10.62 5.70
CA GLY A 199 11.85 -11.19 5.90
C GLY A 199 11.83 -12.69 6.21
N VAL A 200 12.78 -13.48 5.69
CA VAL A 200 12.90 -14.92 6.01
C VAL A 200 13.35 -15.15 7.45
N GLU A 201 14.31 -14.38 7.94
CA GLU A 201 14.81 -14.49 9.33
C GLU A 201 13.74 -14.07 10.34
N LEU A 202 12.99 -13.01 10.00
CA LEU A 202 11.83 -12.56 10.79
C LEU A 202 10.68 -13.56 10.73
N ALA A 203 10.39 -14.15 9.56
CA ALA A 203 9.35 -15.17 9.41
C ALA A 203 9.70 -16.46 10.15
N VAL A 204 10.95 -16.92 10.08
CA VAL A 204 11.44 -18.07 10.86
C VAL A 204 11.38 -17.76 12.35
N SER A 205 11.77 -16.56 12.78
CA SER A 205 11.65 -16.13 14.17
C SER A 205 10.20 -16.11 14.64
N GLY A 206 9.27 -15.62 13.80
CA GLY A 206 7.83 -15.63 14.05
C GLY A 206 7.24 -17.04 14.10
N ALA A 207 7.67 -17.94 13.21
CA ALA A 207 7.24 -19.33 13.20
C ALA A 207 7.75 -20.09 14.44
N LEU A 208 9.02 -19.91 14.80
CA LEU A 208 9.60 -20.49 16.03
C LEU A 208 8.90 -19.96 17.29
N ALA A 209 8.59 -18.66 17.31
CA ALA A 209 7.82 -18.05 18.39
C ALA A 209 6.39 -18.60 18.47
N GLY A 210 5.72 -18.76 17.33
CA GLY A 210 4.40 -19.37 17.23
C GLY A 210 4.39 -20.81 17.71
N VAL A 211 5.37 -21.63 17.29
CA VAL A 211 5.51 -23.00 17.78
C VAL A 211 5.77 -23.03 19.28
N SER A 212 6.67 -22.17 19.78
CA SER A 212 6.99 -22.08 21.21
C SER A 212 5.77 -21.70 22.07
N TYR A 213 4.99 -20.68 21.64
CA TYR A 213 3.71 -20.31 22.26
C TYR A 213 2.80 -21.53 22.40
N ASN A 214 2.59 -22.23 21.27
CA ASN A 214 1.61 -23.30 21.23
C ASN A 214 2.09 -24.55 21.97
N VAL A 215 3.38 -24.88 21.98
CA VAL A 215 3.90 -26.08 22.65
C VAL A 215 4.03 -25.91 24.16
N SER A 216 4.52 -24.75 24.62
CA SER A 216 4.83 -24.53 26.04
C SER A 216 3.59 -24.53 26.93
N LEU A 217 2.49 -23.92 26.47
CA LEU A 217 1.24 -23.80 27.22
C LEU A 217 0.09 -24.63 26.62
N PHE A 218 0.40 -25.60 25.76
CA PHE A 218 -0.61 -26.51 25.19
C PHE A 218 -1.43 -27.26 26.26
N PRO A 219 -0.84 -27.75 27.37
CA PRO A 219 -1.62 -28.41 28.42
C PRO A 219 -2.70 -27.50 29.02
N ALA A 220 -2.41 -26.21 29.18
CA ALA A 220 -3.39 -25.23 29.66
C ALA A 220 -4.51 -25.01 28.65
N ASP A 221 -4.20 -24.99 27.34
CA ASP A 221 -5.21 -24.92 26.27
C ASP A 221 -6.12 -26.17 26.27
N SER A 222 -5.56 -27.36 26.43
CA SER A 222 -6.32 -28.62 26.50
C SER A 222 -7.25 -28.66 27.72
N VAL A 223 -6.77 -28.25 28.90
CA VAL A 223 -7.61 -28.14 30.11
C VAL A 223 -8.71 -27.10 29.92
N LYS A 224 -8.37 -25.93 29.36
CA LYS A 224 -9.33 -24.85 29.07
C LYS A 224 -10.44 -25.35 28.15
N SER A 225 -10.09 -25.94 27.00
CA SER A 225 -11.05 -26.46 26.03
C SER A 225 -11.95 -27.54 26.67
N ALA A 226 -11.37 -28.46 27.45
CA ALA A 226 -12.13 -29.49 28.15
C ALA A 226 -13.10 -28.94 29.21
N MET A 227 -12.69 -27.90 29.96
CA MET A 227 -13.59 -27.21 30.90
C MET A 227 -14.74 -26.51 30.16
N GLN A 228 -14.44 -25.81 29.07
CA GLN A 228 -15.41 -25.03 28.29
C GLN A 228 -16.47 -25.89 27.59
N THR A 229 -16.15 -27.15 27.27
CA THR A 229 -17.07 -28.07 26.57
C THR A 229 -17.67 -29.17 27.44
N GLN A 230 -17.24 -29.27 28.71
CA GLN A 230 -17.62 -30.33 29.65
C GLN A 230 -19.12 -30.60 29.70
N ARG A 231 -19.96 -29.56 29.66
CA ARG A 231 -21.43 -29.68 29.76
C ARG A 231 -22.08 -30.25 28.50
N GLU A 232 -21.56 -29.91 27.32
CA GLU A 232 -22.10 -30.39 26.03
C GLU A 232 -21.85 -31.90 25.87
N LEU A 233 -20.71 -32.37 26.34
CA LEU A 233 -20.33 -33.78 26.24
C LEU A 233 -20.97 -34.63 27.34
N ARG A 234 -21.14 -34.07 28.56
CA ARG A 234 -21.88 -34.72 29.66
C ARG A 234 -23.35 -34.97 29.33
N ALA A 235 -23.96 -34.21 28.44
CA ALA A 235 -25.33 -34.46 27.97
C ALA A 235 -25.47 -35.81 27.20
N HIS A 236 -24.36 -36.46 26.85
CA HIS A 236 -24.31 -37.66 26.02
C HIS A 236 -23.73 -38.90 26.73
N THR A 237 -23.30 -38.79 27.99
CA THR A 237 -22.73 -39.88 28.81
C THR A 237 -23.50 -40.08 30.11
N ARG A 238 -23.65 -41.33 30.59
CA ARG A 238 -24.37 -41.68 31.84
C ARG A 238 -23.69 -41.18 33.14
N GLU A 239 -22.63 -40.37 33.08
CA GLU A 239 -21.99 -39.80 34.27
C GLU A 239 -22.75 -38.59 34.83
N ALA A 240 -23.03 -38.66 36.12
CA ALA A 240 -23.96 -37.84 36.88
C ALA A 240 -23.63 -36.33 36.97
N ALA A 241 -24.69 -35.58 37.30
CA ALA A 241 -24.76 -34.14 37.55
C ALA A 241 -23.87 -33.66 38.72
N GLY A 242 -22.55 -33.57 38.49
CA GLY A 242 -21.60 -32.90 39.40
C GLY A 242 -21.29 -31.46 38.98
N PRO A 243 -20.82 -30.60 39.91
CA PRO A 243 -20.39 -29.24 39.60
C PRO A 243 -19.29 -29.22 38.52
N PRO A 244 -19.15 -28.12 37.76
CA PRO A 244 -18.09 -28.00 36.77
C PRO A 244 -16.72 -28.06 37.46
N LEU A 245 -15.79 -28.82 36.87
CA LEU A 245 -14.47 -29.02 37.48
C LEU A 245 -13.62 -27.75 37.34
N GLY A 246 -12.87 -27.42 38.39
CA GLY A 246 -11.83 -26.39 38.33
C GLY A 246 -10.61 -26.85 37.53
N PHE A 247 -9.71 -25.91 37.22
CA PHE A 247 -8.53 -26.15 36.38
C PHE A 247 -7.66 -27.33 36.85
N MET A 248 -7.28 -27.34 38.13
CA MET A 248 -6.42 -28.42 38.69
C MET A 248 -7.11 -29.78 38.68
N ALA A 249 -8.41 -29.83 38.99
CA ALA A 249 -9.17 -31.08 38.97
C ALA A 249 -9.32 -31.63 37.54
N MET A 250 -9.52 -30.75 36.55
CA MET A 250 -9.57 -31.15 35.15
C MET A 250 -8.20 -31.57 34.63
N LEU A 251 -7.12 -30.86 35.00
CA LEU A 251 -5.75 -31.22 34.65
C LEU A 251 -5.39 -32.63 35.16
N LEU A 252 -5.67 -32.90 36.44
CA LEU A 252 -5.45 -34.22 37.03
C LEU A 252 -6.30 -35.30 36.34
N ARG A 253 -7.57 -35.01 36.03
CA ARG A 253 -8.44 -35.95 35.30
C ARG A 253 -7.90 -36.27 33.90
N LEU A 254 -7.45 -35.27 33.15
CA LEU A 254 -6.88 -35.47 31.81
C LEU A 254 -5.56 -36.24 31.87
N TYR A 255 -4.72 -35.95 32.86
CA TYR A 255 -3.45 -36.64 33.06
C TYR A 255 -3.65 -38.09 33.50
N GLN A 256 -4.56 -38.36 34.44
CA GLN A 256 -4.86 -39.72 34.92
C GLN A 256 -5.48 -40.61 33.83
N THR A 257 -6.23 -40.02 32.87
CA THR A 257 -6.90 -40.78 31.81
C THR A 257 -6.03 -41.07 30.60
N ARG A 258 -5.13 -40.15 30.18
CA ARG A 258 -4.33 -40.30 28.95
C ARG A 258 -2.85 -39.90 29.09
N GLY A 259 -2.40 -39.63 30.30
CA GLY A 259 -1.05 -39.14 30.56
C GLY A 259 -0.74 -37.86 29.77
N LEU A 260 0.53 -37.71 29.39
CA LEU A 260 0.99 -36.56 28.62
C LEU A 260 0.37 -36.48 27.21
N ALA A 261 0.05 -37.62 26.60
CA ALA A 261 -0.55 -37.65 25.26
C ALA A 261 -1.93 -36.98 25.22
N GLY A 262 -2.71 -37.07 26.31
CA GLY A 262 -3.99 -36.37 26.43
C GLY A 262 -3.84 -34.85 26.53
N LEU A 263 -2.84 -34.38 27.26
CA LEU A 263 -2.57 -32.95 27.43
C LEU A 263 -2.09 -32.30 26.14
N TYR A 264 -1.51 -33.07 25.21
CA TYR A 264 -0.98 -32.61 23.92
C TYR A 264 -1.81 -33.01 22.70
N ALA A 265 -3.05 -33.49 22.91
CA ALA A 265 -3.94 -33.88 21.82
C ALA A 265 -4.26 -32.68 20.90
N GLY A 266 -3.78 -32.72 19.65
CA GLY A 266 -3.98 -31.66 18.66
C GLY A 266 -2.82 -30.65 18.53
N VAL A 267 -1.71 -30.83 19.26
CA VAL A 267 -0.55 -29.91 19.18
C VAL A 267 0.05 -29.84 17.78
N GLY A 268 0.10 -30.96 17.05
CA GLY A 268 0.65 -31.00 15.68
C GLY A 268 -0.16 -30.16 14.69
N VAL A 269 -1.49 -30.23 14.75
CA VAL A 269 -2.40 -29.40 13.92
C VAL A 269 -2.24 -27.92 14.28
N THR A 270 -2.02 -27.63 15.55
CA THR A 270 -1.83 -26.26 16.05
C THR A 270 -0.47 -25.67 15.64
N CYS A 271 0.58 -26.49 15.58
CA CYS A 271 1.88 -26.09 15.05
C CYS A 271 1.83 -25.90 13.53
N LEU A 272 1.13 -26.78 12.81
CA LEU A 272 0.91 -26.66 11.36
C LEU A 272 0.14 -25.37 11.00
N ARG A 273 -0.83 -24.98 11.84
CA ARG A 273 -1.53 -23.67 11.76
C ARG A 273 -0.58 -22.49 11.89
N SER A 274 0.51 -22.62 12.66
CA SER A 274 1.40 -21.50 13.00
C SER A 274 2.45 -21.17 11.92
N ALA A 275 2.53 -21.97 10.86
CA ALA A 275 3.50 -21.83 9.76
C ALA A 275 3.07 -20.93 8.57
N PRO A 276 1.79 -20.85 8.12
CA PRO A 276 1.47 -20.23 6.82
C PRO A 276 1.09 -18.74 6.82
N SER A 277 0.99 -18.04 7.96
CA SER A 277 0.49 -16.65 7.97
C SER A 277 1.43 -15.62 7.33
N SER A 278 2.63 -16.02 6.88
CA SER A 278 3.63 -15.17 6.21
C SER A 278 4.03 -15.64 4.80
N ALA A 279 3.37 -16.67 4.24
CA ALA A 279 3.86 -17.38 3.05
C ALA A 279 3.25 -16.92 1.70
N SER A 280 2.26 -16.02 1.67
CA SER A 280 1.45 -15.74 0.46
C SER A 280 1.63 -14.35 -0.16
N LYS A 281 2.62 -13.55 0.26
CA LYS A 281 2.88 -12.23 -0.35
C LYS A 281 3.91 -12.33 -1.47
N ILE A 282 3.70 -11.55 -2.53
CA ILE A 282 4.66 -11.40 -3.62
C ILE A 282 5.90 -10.70 -3.07
N LYS A 283 7.06 -11.33 -3.23
CA LYS A 283 8.35 -10.78 -2.75
C LYS A 283 8.85 -9.74 -3.74
N VAL A 284 9.21 -8.56 -3.25
CA VAL A 284 9.87 -7.52 -4.02
C VAL A 284 11.33 -7.43 -3.56
N ALA A 285 12.26 -7.73 -4.45
CA ALA A 285 13.67 -7.92 -4.08
C ALA A 285 14.37 -6.61 -3.74
N ASN A 286 14.09 -5.55 -4.52
CA ASN A 286 14.70 -4.24 -4.33
C ASN A 286 13.71 -3.23 -3.73
N PRO A 287 14.19 -2.24 -2.95
CA PRO A 287 13.32 -1.26 -2.34
C PRO A 287 12.60 -0.37 -3.34
N VAL A 288 11.48 0.21 -2.89
CA VAL A 288 10.76 1.30 -3.56
C VAL A 288 10.78 2.51 -2.63
N VAL A 289 11.11 3.69 -3.15
CA VAL A 289 11.07 4.93 -2.37
C VAL A 289 9.64 5.43 -2.35
N GLU A 290 9.09 5.63 -1.16
CA GLU A 290 7.75 6.18 -0.96
C GLU A 290 7.86 7.61 -0.47
N LEU A 291 7.25 8.54 -1.22
CA LEU A 291 7.23 9.96 -0.90
C LEU A 291 5.79 10.32 -0.51
N ASP A 292 5.52 10.43 0.79
CA ASP A 292 4.20 10.78 1.30
C ASP A 292 3.87 12.26 1.03
N GLY A 293 2.59 12.62 1.14
CA GLY A 293 2.10 13.93 0.71
C GLY A 293 1.19 14.61 1.72
N ASP A 294 0.26 15.41 1.22
CA ASP A 294 -0.55 16.33 2.02
C ASP A 294 -2.08 16.04 1.90
N GLU A 295 -2.83 16.57 2.87
CA GLU A 295 -4.30 16.72 2.86
C GLU A 295 -5.07 15.43 2.46
N MET A 296 -6.06 15.53 1.56
CA MET A 296 -6.94 14.42 1.21
C MET A 296 -6.16 13.30 0.51
N THR A 297 -5.15 13.66 -0.27
CA THR A 297 -4.29 12.69 -0.96
C THR A 297 -3.46 11.88 0.01
N ARG A 298 -2.94 12.46 1.11
CA ARG A 298 -2.23 11.72 2.17
C ARG A 298 -3.12 10.64 2.81
N ILE A 299 -4.39 10.96 3.06
CA ILE A 299 -5.36 10.03 3.64
C ILE A 299 -5.63 8.86 2.68
N ILE A 300 -5.86 9.16 1.41
CA ILE A 300 -6.07 8.15 0.35
C ILE A 300 -4.81 7.30 0.18
N TRP A 301 -3.64 7.93 0.15
CA TRP A 301 -2.34 7.30 -0.05
C TRP A 301 -2.07 6.24 1.03
N LYS A 302 -2.28 6.61 2.30
CA LYS A 302 -2.19 5.68 3.42
C LYS A 302 -3.13 4.49 3.24
N LYS A 303 -4.39 4.72 2.88
CA LYS A 303 -5.36 3.62 2.67
C LYS A 303 -4.94 2.73 1.50
N ILE A 304 -4.50 3.29 0.37
CA ILE A 304 -3.98 2.51 -0.76
C ILE A 304 -2.81 1.62 -0.29
N ARG A 305 -1.82 2.20 0.39
CA ARG A 305 -0.67 1.44 0.90
C ARG A 305 -1.09 0.30 1.83
N GLU A 306 -1.96 0.58 2.80
CA GLU A 306 -2.37 -0.39 3.83
C GLU A 306 -3.37 -1.45 3.35
N ASP A 307 -4.25 -1.11 2.40
CA ASP A 307 -5.31 -2.01 1.94
C ASP A 307 -5.04 -2.68 0.59
N LEU A 308 -4.32 -2.01 -0.31
CA LEU A 308 -4.12 -2.46 -1.68
C LEU A 308 -2.69 -2.91 -1.95
N ILE A 309 -1.68 -2.45 -1.21
CA ILE A 309 -0.26 -2.76 -1.48
C ILE A 309 0.30 -3.77 -0.45
N LEU A 310 0.47 -3.35 0.80
CA LEU A 310 1.14 -4.13 1.85
C LEU A 310 0.46 -5.47 2.20
N PRO A 311 -0.87 -5.68 2.02
CA PRO A 311 -1.46 -6.99 2.25
C PRO A 311 -0.99 -8.05 1.26
N PHE A 312 -0.60 -7.64 0.04
CA PHE A 312 -0.27 -8.54 -1.07
C PHE A 312 1.23 -8.57 -1.38
N LEU A 313 1.96 -7.50 -1.05
CA LEU A 313 3.38 -7.37 -1.33
C LEU A 313 4.23 -7.39 -0.05
N ASP A 314 5.35 -8.10 -0.11
CA ASP A 314 6.45 -7.94 0.82
C ASP A 314 7.51 -7.07 0.14
N VAL A 315 7.40 -5.76 0.36
CA VAL A 315 8.20 -4.71 -0.26
C VAL A 315 8.86 -3.84 0.80
N ASP A 316 10.15 -3.58 0.64
CA ASP A 316 10.91 -2.63 1.47
C ASP A 316 10.63 -1.20 0.98
N LEU A 317 9.84 -0.45 1.74
CA LEU A 317 9.52 0.94 1.44
C LEU A 317 10.51 1.87 2.14
N LYS A 318 11.26 2.64 1.35
CA LYS A 318 12.08 3.75 1.87
C LYS A 318 11.20 4.98 1.97
N TYR A 319 10.64 5.18 3.16
CA TYR A 319 9.64 6.21 3.42
C TYR A 319 10.27 7.58 3.67
N TYR A 320 9.77 8.60 2.97
CA TYR A 320 10.09 10.01 3.14
C TYR A 320 8.79 10.81 3.24
N ASP A 321 8.63 11.56 4.31
CA ASP A 321 7.43 12.37 4.53
C ASP A 321 7.59 13.75 3.86
N LEU A 322 6.96 13.98 2.70
CA LEU A 322 6.96 15.31 2.07
C LEU A 322 5.75 16.17 2.45
N GLY A 323 5.06 15.83 3.55
CA GLY A 323 4.05 16.70 4.14
C GLY A 323 4.62 18.09 4.44
N ILE A 324 3.83 19.14 4.21
CA ILE A 324 4.27 20.54 4.30
C ILE A 324 4.90 20.88 5.66
N GLU A 325 4.35 20.34 6.76
CA GLU A 325 4.89 20.53 8.11
C GLU A 325 6.26 19.86 8.30
N HIS A 326 6.47 18.67 7.72
CA HIS A 326 7.76 17.96 7.83
C HIS A 326 8.82 18.58 6.92
N ARG A 327 8.43 19.05 5.73
CA ARG A 327 9.31 19.85 4.88
C ARG A 327 9.72 21.14 5.59
N ASP A 328 8.79 21.85 6.22
CA ASP A 328 9.13 23.04 7.00
C ASP A 328 10.06 22.72 8.18
N ALA A 329 9.79 21.63 8.91
CA ALA A 329 10.63 21.19 10.04
C ALA A 329 12.07 20.85 9.63
N THR A 330 12.26 20.28 8.43
CA THR A 330 13.57 19.84 7.90
C THR A 330 14.23 20.86 6.98
N ASP A 331 13.69 22.08 6.91
CA ASP A 331 14.14 23.12 5.99
C ASP A 331 14.18 22.67 4.52
N ASP A 332 13.21 21.83 4.13
CA ASP A 332 13.01 21.17 2.84
C ASP A 332 14.12 20.16 2.45
N GLN A 333 15.02 19.83 3.38
CA GLN A 333 16.08 18.85 3.14
C GLN A 333 15.52 17.44 2.84
N VAL A 334 14.39 17.07 3.45
CA VAL A 334 13.73 15.78 3.20
C VAL A 334 13.36 15.58 1.73
N THR A 335 13.03 16.67 1.00
CA THR A 335 12.71 16.62 -0.43
C THR A 335 13.95 16.24 -1.27
N VAL A 336 15.11 16.79 -0.91
CA VAL A 336 16.39 16.46 -1.57
C VAL A 336 16.81 15.04 -1.23
N ASP A 337 16.69 14.64 0.04
CA ASP A 337 17.05 13.29 0.49
C ASP A 337 16.19 12.23 -0.19
N ALA A 338 14.90 12.50 -0.39
CA ALA A 338 13.99 11.63 -1.13
C ALA A 338 14.41 11.49 -2.60
N ALA A 339 14.82 12.59 -3.26
CA ALA A 339 15.33 12.54 -4.63
C ALA A 339 16.63 11.74 -4.75
N GLU A 340 17.58 11.91 -3.81
CA GLU A 340 18.80 11.10 -3.79
C GLU A 340 18.52 9.63 -3.48
N ALA A 341 17.50 9.33 -2.67
CA ALA A 341 17.03 7.97 -2.47
C ALA A 341 16.49 7.35 -3.76
N ILE A 342 15.71 8.11 -4.56
CA ILE A 342 15.26 7.65 -5.88
C ILE A 342 16.46 7.37 -6.79
N LYS A 343 17.50 8.22 -6.79
CA LYS A 343 18.73 7.95 -7.56
C LYS A 343 19.38 6.62 -7.16
N LYS A 344 19.40 6.34 -5.86
CA LYS A 344 19.98 5.12 -5.29
C LYS A 344 19.15 3.86 -5.61
N TYR A 345 17.84 3.90 -5.40
CA TYR A 345 16.96 2.73 -5.50
C TYR A 345 16.18 2.64 -6.83
N LYS A 346 16.32 3.64 -7.69
CA LYS A 346 15.80 3.74 -9.06
C LYS A 346 14.29 3.92 -9.21
N VAL A 347 13.49 3.69 -8.17
CA VAL A 347 12.02 3.76 -8.25
C VAL A 347 11.47 4.60 -7.10
N GLY A 348 10.79 5.70 -7.44
CA GLY A 348 10.00 6.52 -6.52
C GLY A 348 8.51 6.45 -6.82
N VAL A 349 7.68 6.37 -5.78
CA VAL A 349 6.23 6.56 -5.85
C VAL A 349 5.84 7.71 -4.94
N LYS A 350 5.12 8.69 -5.48
CA LYS A 350 4.91 9.97 -4.83
C LYS A 350 3.44 10.36 -4.73
N CYS A 351 3.04 10.75 -3.53
CA CYS A 351 1.77 11.39 -3.25
C CYS A 351 1.79 12.88 -3.64
N ALA A 352 0.62 13.44 -3.94
CA ALA A 352 0.49 14.87 -4.18
C ALA A 352 0.87 15.69 -2.93
N THR A 353 1.58 16.80 -3.15
CA THR A 353 2.15 17.67 -2.11
C THR A 353 1.71 19.12 -2.33
N ILE A 354 1.54 19.89 -1.25
CA ILE A 354 1.26 21.33 -1.30
C ILE A 354 2.51 22.07 -1.80
N THR A 355 2.36 22.96 -2.77
CA THR A 355 3.34 24.05 -2.99
C THR A 355 2.78 25.29 -2.31
N PRO A 356 3.41 25.82 -1.24
CA PRO A 356 2.81 26.88 -0.43
C PRO A 356 2.77 28.22 -1.17
N ASP A 357 1.66 28.92 -1.06
CA ASP A 357 1.49 30.34 -1.40
C ASP A 357 1.47 31.20 -0.10
N GLU A 358 1.25 32.52 -0.22
CA GLU A 358 1.20 33.42 0.95
C GLU A 358 0.10 33.02 1.95
N ALA A 359 -1.01 32.45 1.49
CA ALA A 359 -2.09 32.00 2.35
C ALA A 359 -1.68 30.74 3.13
N ARG A 360 -1.01 29.78 2.47
CA ARG A 360 -0.51 28.56 3.10
C ARG A 360 0.63 28.80 4.07
N VAL A 361 1.52 29.76 3.77
CA VAL A 361 2.56 30.21 4.72
C VAL A 361 1.94 30.67 6.04
N LYS A 362 0.85 31.45 5.96
CA LYS A 362 0.10 31.89 7.16
C LYS A 362 -0.67 30.76 7.82
N GLU A 363 -1.34 29.92 7.03
CA GLU A 363 -2.17 28.82 7.54
C GLU A 363 -1.38 27.80 8.37
N TYR A 364 -0.22 27.39 7.88
CA TYR A 364 0.65 26.40 8.51
C TYR A 364 1.78 27.02 9.33
N ASN A 365 1.82 28.36 9.45
CA ASN A 365 2.87 29.11 10.14
C ASN A 365 4.29 28.71 9.68
N LEU A 366 4.50 28.67 8.36
CA LEU A 366 5.74 28.20 7.73
C LEU A 366 6.88 29.22 7.92
N LYS A 367 8.12 28.72 8.06
CA LYS A 367 9.33 29.55 8.15
C LYS A 367 9.54 30.42 6.92
N LYS A 368 9.23 29.88 5.74
CA LYS A 368 9.25 30.59 4.45
C LYS A 368 8.37 29.90 3.41
N MET A 369 8.20 30.56 2.27
CA MET A 369 7.53 29.98 1.10
C MET A 369 8.47 28.98 0.41
N TRP A 370 8.35 27.70 0.77
CA TRP A 370 9.15 26.62 0.19
C TRP A 370 8.86 26.40 -1.30
N LEU A 371 9.88 25.94 -2.03
CA LEU A 371 9.74 25.60 -3.44
C LEU A 371 8.85 24.35 -3.63
N SER A 372 8.41 24.13 -4.87
CA SER A 372 7.63 22.94 -5.21
C SER A 372 8.50 21.67 -5.09
N PRO A 373 8.07 20.64 -4.33
CA PRO A 373 8.82 19.38 -4.23
C PRO A 373 9.04 18.72 -5.59
N ASN A 374 8.04 18.80 -6.47
CA ASN A 374 8.13 18.26 -7.84
C ASN A 374 9.25 18.95 -8.63
N GLY A 375 9.38 20.28 -8.50
CA GLY A 375 10.46 21.04 -9.13
C GLY A 375 11.83 20.61 -8.60
N THR A 376 11.97 20.49 -7.27
CA THR A 376 13.22 20.04 -6.63
C THR A 376 13.62 18.63 -7.08
N ILE A 377 12.70 17.67 -7.02
CA ILE A 377 12.95 16.28 -7.44
C ILE A 377 13.34 16.23 -8.93
N ARG A 378 12.59 16.89 -9.81
CA ARG A 378 12.91 16.95 -11.26
C ARG A 378 14.26 17.58 -11.52
N ASN A 379 14.67 18.58 -10.75
CA ASN A 379 15.98 19.21 -10.87
C ASN A 379 17.12 18.27 -10.46
N VAL A 380 16.91 17.42 -9.45
CA VAL A 380 17.91 16.47 -8.95
C VAL A 380 18.02 15.23 -9.85
N LEU A 381 16.87 14.70 -10.29
CA LEU A 381 16.81 13.48 -11.11
C LEU A 381 17.09 13.77 -12.59
N GLY A 382 16.68 14.93 -13.10
CA GLY A 382 16.58 15.20 -14.53
C GLY A 382 15.53 14.33 -15.21
N GLY A 383 15.44 14.41 -16.54
CA GLY A 383 14.58 13.57 -17.36
C GLY A 383 13.33 14.25 -17.90
N THR A 384 12.36 13.41 -18.27
CA THR A 384 11.16 13.80 -19.02
C THR A 384 9.92 13.35 -18.27
N VAL A 385 8.93 14.24 -18.12
CA VAL A 385 7.65 13.89 -17.49
C VAL A 385 6.70 13.39 -18.56
N PHE A 386 6.30 12.13 -18.44
CA PHE A 386 5.30 11.52 -19.30
C PHE A 386 3.93 11.57 -18.64
N ARG A 387 2.94 12.11 -19.35
CA ARG A 387 1.55 12.15 -18.92
C ARG A 387 0.68 11.40 -19.93
N GLU A 388 -0.07 10.42 -19.45
CA GLU A 388 -0.95 9.60 -20.28
C GLU A 388 -2.31 9.39 -19.62
N PRO A 389 -3.42 9.59 -20.35
CA PRO A 389 -4.76 9.42 -19.82
C PRO A 389 -5.07 7.95 -19.56
N ILE A 390 -5.77 7.69 -18.47
CA ILE A 390 -6.36 6.39 -18.16
C ILE A 390 -7.71 6.34 -18.89
N VAL A 391 -7.75 5.59 -19.99
CA VAL A 391 -8.92 5.56 -20.88
C VAL A 391 -10.04 4.75 -20.25
N LEU A 392 -11.21 5.37 -20.13
CA LEU A 392 -12.47 4.73 -19.73
C LEU A 392 -13.44 4.71 -20.90
N GLU A 393 -14.16 3.61 -21.09
CA GLU A 393 -15.12 3.46 -22.18
C GLU A 393 -16.40 4.27 -21.94
N LYS A 394 -16.89 4.30 -20.69
CA LYS A 394 -18.18 4.93 -20.35
C LYS A 394 -18.11 6.45 -20.16
N VAL A 395 -16.94 6.99 -19.86
CA VAL A 395 -16.79 8.44 -19.61
C VAL A 395 -16.85 9.18 -20.95
N PRO A 396 -17.82 10.10 -21.14
CA PRO A 396 -17.90 10.90 -22.35
C PRO A 396 -16.64 11.73 -22.56
N ARG A 397 -16.09 11.67 -23.77
CA ARG A 397 -14.93 12.45 -24.19
C ARG A 397 -15.39 13.67 -24.97
N PRO A 398 -14.96 14.90 -24.59
CA PRO A 398 -15.18 16.10 -25.40
C PRO A 398 -14.63 15.98 -26.83
N VAL A 399 -13.61 15.15 -27.04
CA VAL A 399 -13.08 14.78 -28.36
C VAL A 399 -13.37 13.29 -28.60
N PRO A 400 -14.52 12.94 -29.21
CA PRO A 400 -14.98 11.54 -29.28
C PRO A 400 -14.03 10.61 -30.06
N GLY A 401 -13.28 11.16 -31.02
CA GLY A 401 -12.34 10.40 -31.85
C GLY A 401 -11.17 9.80 -31.07
N TRP A 402 -10.83 10.36 -29.90
CA TRP A 402 -9.74 9.88 -29.04
C TRP A 402 -10.09 8.56 -28.37
N THR A 403 -9.87 7.47 -29.11
CA THR A 403 -10.13 6.09 -28.69
C THR A 403 -8.88 5.40 -28.16
N LYS A 404 -7.70 5.92 -28.47
CA LYS A 404 -6.39 5.48 -27.96
C LYS A 404 -5.75 6.60 -27.15
N PRO A 405 -4.95 6.29 -26.11
CA PRO A 405 -4.31 7.32 -25.30
C PRO A 405 -3.29 8.14 -26.11
N ILE A 406 -3.10 9.40 -25.73
CA ILE A 406 -2.01 10.25 -26.22
C ILE A 406 -1.06 10.46 -25.04
N CYS A 407 0.21 10.08 -25.21
CA CYS A 407 1.22 10.21 -24.16
C CYS A 407 2.07 11.47 -24.41
N ILE A 408 1.94 12.48 -23.56
CA ILE A 408 2.78 13.70 -23.64
C ILE A 408 4.09 13.44 -22.93
N GLY A 409 5.21 13.59 -23.64
CA GLY A 409 6.53 13.73 -23.03
C GLY A 409 6.87 15.21 -22.89
N ARG A 410 6.80 15.76 -21.69
CA ARG A 410 7.15 17.15 -21.38
C ARG A 410 8.63 17.28 -21.04
N HIS A 411 9.33 18.14 -21.76
CA HIS A 411 10.70 18.54 -21.42
C HIS A 411 10.71 19.40 -20.14
N ALA A 412 10.92 18.78 -18.98
CA ALA A 412 10.78 19.42 -17.67
C ALA A 412 12.01 20.27 -17.26
N PHE A 413 12.63 21.00 -18.19
CA PHE A 413 13.82 21.81 -17.94
C PHE A 413 13.83 23.08 -18.81
N GLY A 414 14.40 24.17 -18.27
CA GLY A 414 14.67 25.40 -19.01
C GLY A 414 13.42 26.16 -19.45
N ASP A 415 13.57 26.90 -20.55
CA ASP A 415 12.52 27.71 -21.19
C ASP A 415 11.86 28.71 -20.20
N GLN A 416 10.56 28.96 -20.32
CA GLN A 416 9.84 29.93 -19.49
C GLN A 416 9.94 29.63 -17.98
N TYR A 417 10.15 28.37 -17.59
CA TYR A 417 10.20 27.95 -16.19
C TYR A 417 11.55 28.24 -15.52
N ARG A 418 12.56 28.67 -16.30
CA ARG A 418 13.85 29.16 -15.79
C ARG A 418 14.26 30.47 -16.47
N CYS A 419 13.28 31.29 -16.82
CA CYS A 419 13.52 32.61 -17.41
C CYS A 419 13.92 33.65 -16.35
N GLN A 420 14.51 34.75 -16.81
CA GLN A 420 14.54 36.02 -16.10
C GLN A 420 13.57 36.97 -16.78
N ASN A 421 12.79 37.73 -16.02
CA ASN A 421 11.84 38.69 -16.54
C ASN A 421 11.89 40.00 -15.75
N ILE A 422 11.60 41.11 -16.42
CA ILE A 422 11.62 42.45 -15.85
C ILE A 422 10.48 43.30 -16.41
N VAL A 423 10.04 44.27 -15.60
CA VAL A 423 9.25 45.41 -16.07
C VAL A 423 10.24 46.51 -16.46
N VAL A 424 10.13 47.00 -17.70
CA VAL A 424 10.94 48.10 -18.22
C VAL A 424 10.19 49.41 -17.95
N PRO A 425 10.74 50.34 -17.14
CA PRO A 425 9.99 51.47 -16.62
C PRO A 425 9.80 52.62 -17.63
N GLY A 426 10.49 52.60 -18.78
CA GLY A 426 10.39 53.66 -19.77
C GLY A 426 11.30 53.44 -20.98
N LYS A 427 11.53 54.51 -21.74
CA LYS A 427 12.33 54.47 -22.98
C LYS A 427 13.75 53.95 -22.72
N GLY A 428 14.19 52.97 -23.50
CA GLY A 428 15.54 52.41 -23.36
C GLY A 428 15.83 51.27 -24.33
N LYS A 429 17.11 50.92 -24.47
CA LYS A 429 17.57 49.84 -25.36
C LYS A 429 17.74 48.54 -24.56
N LEU A 430 17.20 47.44 -25.08
CA LEU A 430 17.41 46.09 -24.56
C LEU A 430 18.33 45.30 -25.50
N ASN A 431 19.38 44.71 -24.93
CA ASN A 431 20.28 43.79 -25.62
C ASN A 431 20.37 42.47 -24.84
N LEU A 432 20.67 41.38 -25.55
CA LEU A 432 21.01 40.07 -24.99
C LEU A 432 22.50 39.83 -25.22
N VAL A 433 23.25 39.68 -24.12
CA VAL A 433 24.70 39.57 -24.15
C VAL A 433 25.15 38.20 -23.64
N PHE A 434 25.96 37.50 -24.42
CA PHE A 434 26.65 36.28 -24.00
C PHE A 434 28.16 36.51 -24.05
N THR A 435 28.82 36.27 -22.91
CA THR A 435 30.27 36.37 -22.76
C THR A 435 30.83 34.97 -22.61
N PRO A 436 31.66 34.49 -23.55
CA PRO A 436 32.29 33.18 -23.43
C PRO A 436 33.27 33.16 -22.25
N GLU A 437 33.42 31.98 -21.63
CA GLU A 437 34.40 31.76 -20.56
C GLU A 437 35.83 31.80 -21.10
N ASP A 438 36.04 31.25 -22.30
CA ASP A 438 37.28 31.42 -23.04
C ASP A 438 37.42 32.88 -23.49
N PRO A 439 38.44 33.62 -23.02
CA PRO A 439 38.65 35.02 -23.40
C PRO A 439 38.90 35.23 -24.89
N SER A 440 39.26 34.17 -25.63
CA SER A 440 39.41 34.20 -27.08
C SER A 440 38.10 33.98 -27.85
N GLY A 441 37.04 33.56 -27.16
CA GLY A 441 35.72 33.35 -27.75
C GLY A 441 35.06 34.68 -28.16
N GLU A 442 34.25 34.63 -29.22
CA GLU A 442 33.50 35.80 -29.67
C GLU A 442 32.36 36.13 -28.70
N LYS A 443 32.37 37.36 -28.17
CA LYS A 443 31.26 37.90 -27.38
C LYS A 443 30.06 38.14 -28.29
N ILE A 444 28.90 37.65 -27.89
CA ILE A 444 27.65 37.87 -28.61
C ILE A 444 26.91 39.03 -27.94
N ASP A 445 26.56 40.06 -28.70
CA ASP A 445 25.74 41.19 -28.24
C ASP A 445 24.63 41.44 -29.27
N VAL A 446 23.44 40.95 -28.95
CA VAL A 446 22.29 40.98 -29.86
C VAL A 446 21.32 42.06 -29.37
N HIS A 447 21.08 43.05 -30.22
CA HIS A 447 20.00 43.99 -29.97
C HIS A 447 18.63 43.29 -30.04
N VAL A 448 17.83 43.45 -28.99
CA VAL A 448 16.50 42.81 -28.87
C VAL A 448 15.41 43.79 -29.26
N TYR A 449 15.35 44.95 -28.58
CA TYR A 449 14.29 45.94 -28.80
C TYR A 449 14.63 47.32 -28.23
N ASP A 450 14.09 48.37 -28.83
CA ASP A 450 14.11 49.74 -28.31
C ASP A 450 12.74 50.08 -27.72
N PHE A 451 12.66 50.12 -26.38
CA PHE A 451 11.41 50.41 -25.67
C PHE A 451 10.96 51.86 -25.87
N PRO A 452 9.64 52.10 -26.06
CA PRO A 452 9.06 53.43 -26.12
C PRO A 452 8.97 54.08 -24.73
N THR A 453 8.52 55.33 -24.66
CA THR A 453 8.42 56.13 -23.43
C THR A 453 7.64 55.44 -22.31
N GLU A 454 6.57 54.74 -22.63
CA GLU A 454 5.72 54.02 -21.66
C GLU A 454 6.37 52.71 -21.14
N GLY A 455 7.55 52.35 -21.63
CA GLY A 455 8.25 51.14 -21.21
C GLY A 455 7.59 49.87 -21.73
N GLY A 456 7.59 48.81 -20.91
CA GLY A 456 7.01 47.51 -21.27
C GLY A 456 7.51 46.38 -20.38
N VAL A 457 7.59 45.18 -20.94
CA VAL A 457 8.12 43.99 -20.26
C VAL A 457 9.14 43.28 -21.14
N ALA A 458 10.12 42.64 -20.52
CA ALA A 458 11.14 41.86 -21.21
C ALA A 458 11.40 40.54 -20.47
N MET A 459 11.80 39.52 -21.22
CA MET A 459 12.27 38.27 -20.64
C MET A 459 13.38 37.64 -21.48
N ALA A 460 14.22 36.84 -20.83
CA ALA A 460 15.21 35.98 -21.46
C ALA A 460 15.11 34.57 -20.89
N MET A 461 15.25 33.57 -21.76
CA MET A 461 15.18 32.15 -21.39
C MET A 461 16.28 31.36 -22.10
N TYR A 462 16.56 30.15 -21.62
CA TYR A 462 17.60 29.29 -22.16
C TYR A 462 17.24 27.81 -22.03
N ASN A 463 17.97 27.00 -22.79
CA ASN A 463 18.01 25.55 -22.64
C ASN A 463 19.43 25.03 -22.92
N THR A 464 19.70 23.76 -22.64
CA THR A 464 21.03 23.16 -22.85
C THR A 464 20.94 21.99 -23.83
N THR A 465 21.99 21.81 -24.64
CA THR A 465 22.05 20.67 -25.59
C THR A 465 22.00 19.33 -24.85
N GLU A 466 22.65 19.23 -23.70
CA GLU A 466 22.60 18.04 -22.82
C GLU A 466 21.16 17.69 -22.42
N SER A 467 20.41 18.69 -21.93
CA SER A 467 19.02 18.49 -21.49
C SER A 467 18.11 18.09 -22.65
N ILE A 468 18.28 18.70 -23.83
CA ILE A 468 17.51 18.37 -25.03
C ILE A 468 17.82 16.94 -25.53
N ARG A 469 19.10 16.53 -25.51
CA ARG A 469 19.49 15.16 -25.86
C ARG A 469 18.88 14.15 -24.89
N GLY A 470 18.94 14.43 -23.58
CA GLY A 470 18.32 13.59 -22.56
C GLY A 470 16.81 13.45 -22.77
N PHE A 471 16.12 14.56 -23.07
CA PHE A 471 14.71 14.58 -23.42
C PHE A 471 14.39 13.70 -24.63
N ALA A 472 15.15 13.84 -25.72
CA ALA A 472 14.97 13.04 -26.92
C ALA A 472 15.14 11.54 -26.65
N HIS A 473 16.20 11.14 -25.95
CA HIS A 473 16.44 9.74 -25.57
C HIS A 473 15.26 9.13 -24.79
N SER A 474 14.73 9.85 -23.80
CA SER A 474 13.55 9.42 -23.05
C SER A 474 12.34 9.23 -23.97
N CYS A 475 12.05 10.18 -24.86
CA CYS A 475 10.90 10.11 -25.76
C CYS A 475 10.98 8.93 -26.74
N PHE A 476 12.15 8.68 -27.36
CA PHE A 476 12.32 7.53 -28.26
C PHE A 476 12.13 6.20 -27.53
N ARG A 477 12.70 6.07 -26.32
CA ARG A 477 12.58 4.84 -25.52
C ARG A 477 11.16 4.57 -25.08
N VAL A 478 10.43 5.60 -24.63
CA VAL A 478 9.01 5.46 -24.25
C VAL A 478 8.15 5.11 -25.47
N ALA A 479 8.41 5.70 -26.63
CA ALA A 479 7.72 5.35 -27.88
C ALA A 479 7.93 3.88 -28.27
N ILE A 480 9.16 3.36 -28.14
CA ILE A 480 9.48 1.94 -28.36
C ILE A 480 8.76 1.04 -27.35
N ASP A 481 8.86 1.34 -26.05
CA ASP A 481 8.27 0.53 -24.97
C ASP A 481 6.74 0.44 -25.10
N LYS A 482 6.10 1.56 -25.44
CA LYS A 482 4.65 1.64 -25.69
C LYS A 482 4.23 1.17 -27.08
N LYS A 483 5.19 0.91 -27.99
CA LYS A 483 4.97 0.61 -29.41
C LYS A 483 4.07 1.65 -30.10
N MET A 484 4.41 2.91 -29.90
CA MET A 484 3.68 4.07 -30.42
C MET A 484 4.60 4.92 -31.30
N PRO A 485 4.11 5.53 -32.40
CA PRO A 485 4.88 6.51 -33.16
C PRO A 485 5.16 7.75 -32.30
N LEU A 486 6.22 8.48 -32.64
CA LEU A 486 6.67 9.66 -31.90
C LEU A 486 6.54 10.93 -32.76
N TYR A 487 5.90 11.95 -32.21
CA TYR A 487 5.88 13.29 -32.78
C TYR A 487 6.61 14.27 -31.86
N MET A 488 7.43 15.15 -32.41
CA MET A 488 8.02 16.28 -31.66
C MET A 488 7.57 17.60 -32.27
N SER A 489 7.01 18.49 -31.45
CA SER A 489 6.44 19.75 -31.92
C SER A 489 7.25 20.97 -31.48
N THR A 490 7.43 21.92 -32.40
CA THR A 490 8.10 23.21 -32.13
C THR A 490 7.47 24.36 -32.92
N LYS A 491 7.99 25.58 -32.78
CA LYS A 491 7.77 26.70 -33.70
C LYS A 491 9.05 27.16 -34.40
N ASN A 492 9.86 26.22 -34.91
CA ASN A 492 11.16 26.49 -35.54
C ASN A 492 11.12 27.35 -36.82
N THR A 493 9.96 27.57 -37.45
CA THR A 493 9.83 28.56 -38.54
C THR A 493 10.00 30.00 -38.03
N ILE A 494 9.66 30.25 -36.76
CA ILE A 494 9.81 31.55 -36.10
C ILE A 494 11.09 31.55 -35.25
N LEU A 495 11.24 30.57 -34.35
CA LEU A 495 12.40 30.43 -33.46
C LEU A 495 13.50 29.59 -34.12
N LYS A 496 14.03 30.06 -35.25
CA LYS A 496 14.92 29.28 -36.13
C LYS A 496 16.12 28.66 -35.42
N ALA A 497 16.80 29.43 -34.57
CA ALA A 497 17.95 28.92 -33.82
C ALA A 497 17.52 28.08 -32.61
N TYR A 498 16.65 28.62 -31.76
CA TYR A 498 16.27 28.00 -30.48
C TYR A 498 15.50 26.69 -30.68
N ASP A 499 14.40 26.73 -31.44
CA ASP A 499 13.56 25.56 -31.71
C ASP A 499 14.16 24.68 -32.81
N GLY A 500 14.94 25.26 -33.72
CA GLY A 500 15.74 24.48 -34.68
C GLY A 500 16.70 23.53 -33.96
N LYS A 501 17.33 23.97 -32.86
CA LYS A 501 18.22 23.10 -32.07
C LYS A 501 17.51 21.86 -31.52
N PHE A 502 16.25 21.97 -31.09
CA PHE A 502 15.45 20.81 -30.68
C PHE A 502 15.22 19.84 -31.83
N LYS A 503 14.76 20.37 -32.98
CA LYS A 503 14.52 19.58 -34.19
C LYS A 503 15.78 18.82 -34.62
N ASP A 504 16.89 19.54 -34.71
CA ASP A 504 18.14 19.00 -35.21
C ASP A 504 18.67 17.87 -34.30
N ILE A 505 18.62 18.06 -32.97
CA ILE A 505 19.05 17.05 -32.00
C ILE A 505 18.17 15.79 -32.08
N PHE A 506 16.85 15.94 -32.14
CA PHE A 506 15.96 14.79 -32.26
C PHE A 506 16.21 14.02 -33.56
N GLN A 507 16.38 14.73 -34.68
CA GLN A 507 16.64 14.11 -35.97
C GLN A 507 17.98 13.37 -35.98
N GLU A 508 19.04 14.02 -35.46
CA GLU A 508 20.38 13.42 -35.33
C GLU A 508 20.34 12.11 -34.53
N LEU A 509 19.65 12.12 -33.38
CA LEU A 509 19.52 10.93 -32.53
C LEU A 509 18.65 9.84 -33.17
N TYR A 510 17.57 10.21 -33.84
CA TYR A 510 16.73 9.25 -34.56
C TYR A 510 17.54 8.51 -35.63
N ASP A 511 18.20 9.25 -36.52
CA ASP A 511 18.94 8.67 -37.64
C ASP A 511 20.14 7.85 -37.18
N SER A 512 20.83 8.28 -36.11
CA SER A 512 22.03 7.60 -35.62
C SER A 512 21.77 6.39 -34.72
N GLN A 513 20.67 6.35 -33.97
CA GLN A 513 20.48 5.34 -32.91
C GLN A 513 19.14 4.59 -32.95
N TYR A 514 18.03 5.26 -33.30
CA TYR A 514 16.69 4.72 -33.06
C TYR A 514 15.95 4.24 -34.32
N LYS A 515 16.31 4.77 -35.48
CA LYS A 515 15.64 4.45 -36.76
C LYS A 515 15.55 2.95 -37.05
N PRO A 516 16.61 2.12 -36.88
CA PRO A 516 16.50 0.68 -37.15
C PRO A 516 15.47 -0.03 -36.26
N GLU A 517 15.35 0.37 -34.99
CA GLU A 517 14.40 -0.23 -34.06
C GLU A 517 12.96 0.24 -34.32
N PHE A 518 12.78 1.52 -34.67
CA PHE A 518 11.48 2.06 -35.08
C PHE A 518 10.96 1.36 -36.34
N GLU A 519 11.78 1.23 -37.38
CA GLU A 519 11.40 0.56 -38.62
C GLU A 519 11.07 -0.93 -38.39
N LYS A 520 11.84 -1.62 -37.54
CA LYS A 520 11.58 -3.02 -37.15
C LYS A 520 10.21 -3.19 -36.47
N LEU A 521 9.79 -2.21 -35.67
CA LEU A 521 8.50 -2.23 -34.96
C LEU A 521 7.34 -1.63 -35.78
N GLY A 522 7.60 -1.14 -37.00
CA GLY A 522 6.61 -0.44 -37.83
C GLY A 522 6.20 0.93 -37.28
N LEU A 523 7.08 1.57 -36.51
CA LEU A 523 6.90 2.89 -35.92
C LEU A 523 7.63 3.95 -36.76
N TRP A 524 7.30 5.23 -36.54
CA TRP A 524 7.98 6.36 -37.16
C TRP A 524 8.20 7.49 -36.15
N TYR A 525 9.17 8.34 -36.46
CA TYR A 525 9.40 9.63 -35.82
C TYR A 525 9.11 10.75 -36.82
N GLU A 526 8.43 11.80 -36.38
CA GLU A 526 8.18 12.99 -37.19
C GLU A 526 8.27 14.28 -36.36
N HIS A 527 8.96 15.28 -36.92
CA HIS A 527 8.89 16.66 -36.42
C HIS A 527 7.71 17.39 -37.06
N ARG A 528 6.94 18.14 -36.26
CA ARG A 528 5.86 19.00 -36.74
C ARG A 528 5.92 20.40 -36.15
N LEU A 529 5.29 21.35 -36.84
CA LEU A 529 4.99 22.64 -36.25
C LEU A 529 3.84 22.48 -35.24
N ILE A 530 3.93 23.17 -34.10
CA ILE A 530 3.00 23.00 -32.97
C ILE A 530 1.54 23.25 -33.37
N ASP A 531 1.28 24.21 -34.26
CA ASP A 531 -0.04 24.54 -34.78
C ASP A 531 -0.64 23.44 -35.67
N ASP A 532 0.18 22.75 -36.46
CA ASP A 532 -0.28 21.57 -37.20
C ASP A 532 -0.46 20.36 -36.27
N MET A 533 0.47 20.17 -35.32
CA MET A 533 0.43 19.05 -34.39
C MET A 533 -0.81 19.07 -33.50
N VAL A 534 -1.20 20.22 -32.94
CA VAL A 534 -2.43 20.33 -32.13
C VAL A 534 -3.68 20.03 -32.98
N ALA A 535 -3.70 20.45 -34.24
CA ALA A 535 -4.81 20.20 -35.15
C ALA A 535 -4.88 18.71 -35.54
N GLN A 536 -3.74 18.08 -35.80
CA GLN A 536 -3.65 16.64 -36.06
C GLN A 536 -4.08 15.83 -34.83
N ALA A 537 -3.62 16.22 -33.64
CA ALA A 537 -3.99 15.55 -32.40
C ALA A 537 -5.51 15.54 -32.21
N ILE A 538 -6.18 16.69 -32.35
CA ILE A 538 -7.65 16.80 -32.22
C ILE A 538 -8.39 15.97 -33.29
N LYS A 539 -7.89 15.92 -34.53
CA LYS A 539 -8.52 15.17 -35.63
C LYS A 539 -8.25 13.65 -35.55
N GLY A 540 -7.16 13.25 -34.91
CA GLY A 540 -6.70 11.87 -34.87
C GLY A 540 -7.45 11.00 -33.86
N SER A 541 -7.11 9.70 -33.86
CA SER A 541 -7.68 8.74 -32.91
C SER A 541 -6.90 8.61 -31.59
N GLY A 542 -5.84 9.40 -31.42
CA GLY A 542 -4.79 9.16 -30.43
C GLY A 542 -3.87 7.99 -30.80
N GLY A 543 -3.12 7.47 -29.83
CA GLY A 543 -2.23 6.32 -29.98
C GLY A 543 -0.80 6.67 -30.41
N PHE A 544 -0.25 7.78 -29.89
CA PHE A 544 1.09 8.25 -30.20
C PHE A 544 1.74 8.91 -28.97
N VAL A 545 3.08 8.96 -28.96
CA VAL A 545 3.85 9.79 -28.02
C VAL A 545 4.05 11.16 -28.65
N TRP A 546 3.83 12.21 -27.88
CA TRP A 546 4.00 13.60 -28.29
C TRP A 546 5.01 14.29 -27.38
N ALA A 547 6.23 14.45 -27.91
CA ALA A 547 7.30 15.21 -27.29
C ALA A 547 7.02 16.71 -27.40
N CYS A 548 6.77 17.34 -26.26
CA CYS A 548 6.50 18.76 -26.13
C CYS A 548 7.64 19.46 -25.37
N LYS A 549 7.97 20.68 -25.83
CA LYS A 549 8.76 21.63 -25.03
C LYS A 549 8.06 21.93 -23.71
N ASN A 550 8.78 22.54 -22.77
CA ASN A 550 8.33 22.65 -21.38
C ASN A 550 6.92 23.27 -21.25
N TYR A 551 6.70 24.43 -21.87
CA TYR A 551 5.43 25.14 -21.83
C TYR A 551 4.30 24.43 -22.58
N ASP A 552 4.58 23.95 -23.80
CA ASP A 552 3.58 23.23 -24.60
C ASP A 552 3.14 21.96 -23.87
N GLY A 553 4.07 21.23 -23.25
CA GLY A 553 3.78 19.99 -22.53
C GLY A 553 2.92 20.22 -21.29
N ASP A 554 3.13 21.35 -20.59
CA ASP A 554 2.30 21.75 -19.46
C ASP A 554 0.85 21.98 -19.91
N VAL A 555 0.65 22.89 -20.87
CA VAL A 555 -0.68 23.28 -21.37
C VAL A 555 -1.40 22.11 -22.03
N GLN A 556 -0.72 21.38 -22.93
CA GLN A 556 -1.36 20.29 -23.68
C GLN A 556 -1.69 19.08 -22.80
N SER A 557 -0.93 18.84 -21.71
CA SER A 557 -1.26 17.75 -20.79
C SER A 557 -2.60 17.98 -20.07
N ASP A 558 -2.92 19.22 -19.71
CA ASP A 558 -4.21 19.56 -19.10
C ASP A 558 -5.36 19.48 -20.12
N VAL A 559 -5.12 19.92 -21.37
CA VAL A 559 -6.09 19.76 -22.47
C VAL A 559 -6.40 18.28 -22.71
N LEU A 560 -5.38 17.42 -22.74
CA LEU A 560 -5.58 15.98 -22.88
C LEU A 560 -6.32 15.39 -21.68
N ALA A 561 -5.91 15.72 -20.46
CA ALA A 561 -6.57 15.21 -19.26
C ALA A 561 -8.07 15.54 -19.25
N GLN A 562 -8.44 16.77 -19.62
CA GLN A 562 -9.84 17.16 -19.73
C GLN A 562 -10.54 16.53 -20.94
N GLY A 563 -9.85 16.40 -22.08
CA GLY A 563 -10.39 15.79 -23.30
C GLY A 563 -10.60 14.27 -23.22
N PHE A 564 -9.94 13.60 -22.27
CA PHE A 564 -10.21 12.21 -21.90
C PHE A 564 -11.19 12.05 -20.72
N GLY A 565 -11.68 13.16 -20.15
CA GLY A 565 -12.87 13.19 -19.30
C GLY A 565 -12.65 13.75 -17.88
N SER A 566 -11.54 13.44 -17.21
CA SER A 566 -11.25 13.91 -15.86
C SER A 566 -9.74 13.99 -15.60
N LEU A 567 -9.30 15.06 -14.91
CA LEU A 567 -7.93 15.20 -14.40
C LEU A 567 -7.52 14.04 -13.47
N GLY A 568 -8.49 13.41 -12.80
CA GLY A 568 -8.26 12.24 -11.93
C GLY A 568 -7.92 10.96 -12.70
N MET A 569 -8.03 10.97 -14.03
CA MET A 569 -7.77 9.85 -14.93
C MET A 569 -6.51 10.10 -15.76
N MET A 570 -5.43 10.53 -15.11
CA MET A 570 -4.15 10.84 -15.75
C MET A 570 -3.01 10.26 -14.92
N THR A 571 -2.05 9.63 -15.60
CA THR A 571 -0.79 9.18 -15.02
C THR A 571 0.29 10.25 -15.19
N SER A 572 1.29 10.27 -14.31
CA SER A 572 2.44 11.18 -14.41
C SER A 572 3.70 10.44 -13.97
N GLU A 573 4.67 10.33 -14.88
CA GLU A 573 5.88 9.53 -14.71
C GLU A 573 7.09 10.33 -15.17
N LEU A 574 7.99 10.69 -14.24
CA LEU A 574 9.30 11.24 -14.59
C LEU A 574 10.26 10.09 -14.90
N ILE A 575 10.74 10.02 -16.14
CA ILE A 575 11.68 8.99 -16.59
C ILE A 575 13.00 9.66 -16.99
N THR A 576 14.10 9.15 -16.45
CA THR A 576 15.46 9.64 -16.77
C THR A 576 15.91 9.21 -18.17
N PRO A 577 16.88 9.90 -18.79
CA PRO A 577 17.35 9.56 -20.13
C PRO A 577 17.85 8.13 -20.25
N ASP A 578 18.52 7.63 -19.22
CA ASP A 578 19.06 6.26 -19.13
C ASP A 578 17.98 5.18 -19.06
N GLY A 579 16.72 5.56 -18.80
CA GLY A 579 15.57 4.65 -18.83
C GLY A 579 15.58 3.61 -17.72
N ASP A 580 16.46 3.76 -16.73
CA ASP A 580 16.65 2.84 -15.61
C ASP A 580 16.07 3.39 -14.30
N MET A 581 15.56 4.62 -14.30
CA MET A 581 15.00 5.30 -13.13
C MET A 581 13.69 6.01 -13.44
N ILE A 582 12.73 5.86 -12.53
CA ILE A 582 11.40 6.47 -12.58
C ILE A 582 11.03 7.11 -11.25
N GLU A 583 10.30 8.21 -11.33
CA GLU A 583 9.46 8.73 -10.26
C GLU A 583 8.01 8.80 -10.77
N SER A 584 7.09 8.10 -10.11
CA SER A 584 5.68 8.06 -10.50
C SER A 584 4.83 8.80 -9.48
N GLU A 585 4.06 9.77 -9.94
CA GLU A 585 3.25 10.65 -9.10
C GLU A 585 1.77 10.66 -9.53
N ALA A 586 0.90 11.00 -8.59
CA ALA A 586 -0.48 11.35 -8.93
C ALA A 586 -0.49 12.66 -9.73
N ALA A 587 -1.15 12.68 -10.89
CA ALA A 587 -1.17 13.86 -11.77
C ALA A 587 -1.98 15.05 -11.20
N HIS A 588 -2.89 14.81 -10.25
CA HIS A 588 -3.73 15.83 -9.64
C HIS A 588 -3.13 16.42 -8.35
N GLY A 589 -3.62 17.59 -7.93
CA GLY A 589 -3.24 18.22 -6.65
C GLY A 589 -3.81 17.52 -5.41
N THR A 590 -3.65 18.14 -4.24
CA THR A 590 -3.96 17.55 -2.91
C THR A 590 -5.44 17.53 -2.52
N VAL A 591 -6.30 18.13 -3.37
CA VAL A 591 -7.77 18.19 -3.20
C VAL A 591 -8.20 18.84 -1.86
N THR A 592 -7.64 20.01 -1.56
CA THR A 592 -7.89 20.80 -0.33
C THR A 592 -9.35 20.93 0.03
N ARG A 593 -10.24 21.19 -0.93
CA ARG A 593 -11.68 21.34 -0.67
C ARG A 593 -12.26 20.12 0.03
N HIS A 594 -11.92 18.92 -0.44
CA HIS A 594 -12.41 17.68 0.17
C HIS A 594 -11.73 17.43 1.51
N TYR A 595 -10.46 17.79 1.66
CA TYR A 595 -9.79 17.72 2.96
C TYR A 595 -10.49 18.56 4.04
N ARG A 596 -10.95 19.77 3.72
CA ARG A 596 -11.71 20.60 4.68
C ARG A 596 -13.04 19.96 5.09
N GLU A 597 -13.74 19.32 4.16
CA GLU A 597 -14.97 18.59 4.49
C GLU A 597 -14.67 17.35 5.35
N HIS A 598 -13.60 16.62 5.03
CA HIS A 598 -13.13 15.51 5.85
C HIS A 598 -12.76 15.93 7.28
N GLN A 599 -12.07 17.08 7.45
CA GLN A 599 -11.73 17.62 8.76
C GLN A 599 -12.96 17.95 9.61
N LYS A 600 -14.10 18.27 8.98
CA LYS A 600 -15.39 18.49 9.65
C LYS A 600 -16.15 17.20 9.96
N GLY A 601 -15.64 16.04 9.54
CA GLY A 601 -16.32 14.75 9.62
C GLY A 601 -17.38 14.52 8.53
N ASN A 602 -17.42 15.36 7.50
CA ASN A 602 -18.36 15.21 6.39
C ASN A 602 -17.87 14.15 5.39
N GLU A 603 -18.82 13.56 4.67
CA GLU A 603 -18.53 12.60 3.60
C GLU A 603 -17.79 13.26 2.43
N THR A 604 -16.80 12.54 1.87
CA THR A 604 -16.05 12.98 0.68
C THR A 604 -16.07 11.92 -0.42
N SER A 605 -16.05 12.37 -1.68
CA SER A 605 -15.97 11.49 -2.86
C SER A 605 -14.88 12.02 -3.80
N THR A 606 -13.65 11.89 -3.32
CA THR A 606 -12.39 12.11 -4.04
C THR A 606 -11.99 10.86 -4.80
N ASN A 607 -11.71 11.01 -6.09
CA ASN A 607 -11.15 9.97 -6.94
C ASN A 607 -9.75 9.54 -6.46
N SER A 608 -9.51 8.24 -6.39
CA SER A 608 -8.22 7.67 -5.95
C SER A 608 -7.45 6.97 -7.08
N VAL A 609 -7.99 6.94 -8.30
CA VAL A 609 -7.42 6.18 -9.42
C VAL A 609 -6.01 6.65 -9.78
N ALA A 610 -5.77 7.96 -9.95
CA ALA A 610 -4.42 8.46 -10.23
C ALA A 610 -3.41 8.12 -9.12
N SER A 611 -3.80 8.17 -7.85
CA SER A 611 -2.94 7.76 -6.73
C SER A 611 -2.65 6.26 -6.74
N ILE A 612 -3.64 5.42 -7.10
CA ILE A 612 -3.44 3.97 -7.28
C ILE A 612 -2.48 3.73 -8.45
N TYR A 613 -2.64 4.45 -9.55
CA TYR A 613 -1.78 4.31 -10.73
C TYR A 613 -0.34 4.78 -10.45
N ALA A 614 -0.12 5.79 -9.61
CA ALA A 614 1.23 6.17 -9.19
C ALA A 614 1.97 4.99 -8.50
N TRP A 615 1.26 4.22 -7.66
CA TRP A 615 1.79 2.99 -7.07
C TRP A 615 2.05 1.93 -8.14
N THR A 616 1.05 1.61 -8.98
CA THR A 616 1.18 0.49 -9.93
C THR A 616 2.24 0.77 -10.99
N ARG A 617 2.40 2.01 -11.46
CA ARG A 617 3.44 2.39 -12.42
C ARG A 617 4.84 2.26 -11.84
N GLY A 618 5.05 2.71 -10.59
CA GLY A 618 6.32 2.45 -9.88
C GLY A 618 6.60 0.96 -9.70
N LEU A 619 5.58 0.17 -9.30
CA LEU A 619 5.73 -1.28 -9.11
C LEU A 619 5.94 -2.06 -10.43
N LEU A 620 5.31 -1.63 -11.52
CA LEU A 620 5.55 -2.18 -12.86
C LEU A 620 7.00 -1.98 -13.27
N PHE A 621 7.52 -0.76 -13.06
CA PHE A 621 8.90 -0.43 -13.36
C PHE A 621 9.86 -1.22 -12.47
N ARG A 622 9.59 -1.31 -11.15
CA ARG A 622 10.37 -2.17 -10.23
C ARG A 622 10.37 -3.63 -10.68
N GLY A 623 9.21 -4.14 -11.08
CA GLY A 623 9.06 -5.51 -11.58
C GLY A 623 9.78 -5.74 -12.92
N LYS A 624 9.88 -4.73 -13.78
CA LYS A 624 10.68 -4.78 -15.02
C LYS A 624 12.17 -4.83 -14.69
N LEU A 625 12.65 -3.96 -13.80
CA LEU A 625 14.06 -3.92 -13.38
C LEU A 625 14.49 -5.22 -12.66
N ASP A 626 13.59 -5.80 -11.86
CA ASP A 626 13.88 -7.01 -11.06
C ASP A 626 13.62 -8.31 -11.82
N GLY A 627 13.04 -8.26 -13.03
CA GLY A 627 12.56 -9.46 -13.73
C GLY A 627 11.43 -10.19 -12.98
N ASN A 628 10.65 -9.47 -12.17
CA ASN A 628 9.60 -10.02 -11.33
C ASN A 628 8.24 -9.93 -12.04
N GLU A 629 7.86 -11.00 -12.74
CA GLU A 629 6.59 -11.07 -13.47
C GLU A 629 5.36 -11.02 -12.56
N ASP A 630 5.42 -11.60 -11.36
CA ASP A 630 4.29 -11.64 -10.43
C ASP A 630 3.96 -10.24 -9.91
N LEU A 631 4.98 -9.43 -9.61
CA LEU A 631 4.80 -8.02 -9.27
C LEU A 631 4.16 -7.24 -10.43
N GLN A 632 4.58 -7.50 -11.65
CA GLN A 632 3.98 -6.84 -12.83
C GLN A 632 2.53 -7.29 -13.06
N LYS A 633 2.22 -8.58 -12.87
CA LYS A 633 0.84 -9.10 -12.94
C LYS A 633 -0.03 -8.49 -11.86
N PHE A 634 0.47 -8.37 -10.64
CA PHE A 634 -0.23 -7.71 -9.54
C PHE A 634 -0.57 -6.25 -9.89
N ALA A 635 0.42 -5.49 -10.37
CA ALA A 635 0.22 -4.09 -10.69
C ALA A 635 -0.80 -3.90 -11.83
N ARG A 636 -0.74 -4.73 -12.89
CA ARG A 636 -1.76 -4.76 -13.96
C ARG A 636 -3.15 -5.14 -13.45
N ALA A 637 -3.24 -6.15 -12.58
CA ALA A 637 -4.51 -6.56 -12.00
C ALA A 637 -5.17 -5.44 -11.17
N LEU A 638 -4.36 -4.63 -10.47
CA LEU A 638 -4.85 -3.47 -9.74
C LEU A 638 -5.31 -2.34 -10.68
N GLU A 639 -4.56 -2.04 -11.74
CA GLU A 639 -4.99 -1.08 -12.77
C GLU A 639 -6.31 -1.49 -13.43
N GLU A 640 -6.44 -2.78 -13.78
CA GLU A 640 -7.67 -3.34 -14.33
C GLU A 640 -8.83 -3.34 -13.33
N ALA A 641 -8.58 -3.51 -12.03
CA ALA A 641 -9.62 -3.45 -11.00
C ALA A 641 -10.23 -2.05 -10.92
N CYS A 642 -9.42 -1.00 -11.05
CA CYS A 642 -9.91 0.38 -11.13
C CYS A 642 -10.81 0.60 -12.34
N VAL A 643 -10.37 0.17 -13.53
CA VAL A 643 -11.15 0.32 -14.77
C VAL A 643 -12.43 -0.51 -14.71
N HIS A 644 -12.36 -1.76 -14.26
CA HIS A 644 -13.52 -2.65 -14.10
C HIS A 644 -14.56 -2.05 -13.15
N SER A 645 -14.14 -1.51 -12.00
CA SER A 645 -15.04 -0.83 -11.06
C SER A 645 -15.92 0.21 -11.76
N ILE A 646 -15.32 1.01 -12.65
CA ILE A 646 -15.97 2.14 -13.30
C ILE A 646 -16.76 1.68 -14.54
N ASP A 647 -16.09 1.02 -15.49
CA ASP A 647 -16.66 0.69 -16.79
C ASP A 647 -17.60 -0.53 -16.74
N VAL A 648 -17.39 -1.49 -15.83
CA VAL A 648 -18.22 -2.69 -15.75
C VAL A 648 -19.25 -2.54 -14.62
N ASP A 649 -18.79 -2.35 -13.39
CA ASP A 649 -19.67 -2.34 -12.21
C ASP A 649 -20.42 -1.02 -12.00
N ASN A 650 -20.04 0.04 -12.73
CA ASN A 650 -20.60 1.39 -12.58
C ASN A 650 -20.43 1.97 -11.16
N VAL A 651 -19.39 1.54 -10.44
CA VAL A 651 -18.99 2.04 -9.12
C VAL A 651 -17.87 3.04 -9.30
N MET A 652 -18.14 4.31 -9.03
CA MET A 652 -17.22 5.42 -9.28
C MET A 652 -17.40 6.58 -8.29
N THR A 653 -16.44 7.50 -8.30
CA THR A 653 -16.49 8.72 -7.49
C THR A 653 -17.26 9.85 -8.18
N LYS A 654 -17.61 10.87 -7.41
CA LYS A 654 -18.51 11.96 -7.80
C LYS A 654 -18.05 12.74 -9.03
N ASP A 655 -16.75 12.89 -9.24
CA ASP A 655 -16.19 13.54 -10.42
C ASP A 655 -16.55 12.80 -11.72
N LEU A 656 -16.40 11.48 -11.74
CA LEU A 656 -16.71 10.65 -12.92
C LEU A 656 -18.22 10.55 -13.13
N ALA A 657 -18.99 10.39 -12.06
CA ALA A 657 -20.45 10.41 -12.13
C ALA A 657 -20.98 11.74 -12.68
N LEU A 658 -20.34 12.86 -12.31
CA LEU A 658 -20.68 14.17 -12.86
C LEU A 658 -20.34 14.27 -14.35
N SER A 659 -19.21 13.70 -14.79
CA SER A 659 -18.85 13.65 -16.21
C SER A 659 -19.83 12.83 -17.06
N ILE A 660 -20.41 11.76 -16.50
CA ILE A 660 -21.38 10.91 -17.22
C ILE A 660 -22.80 11.50 -17.19
N HIS A 661 -23.27 11.92 -16.02
CA HIS A 661 -24.68 12.29 -15.82
C HIS A 661 -24.93 13.81 -15.87
N GLY A 662 -23.90 14.64 -15.79
CA GLY A 662 -24.01 16.10 -15.78
C GLY A 662 -24.99 16.59 -14.71
N LYS A 663 -25.94 17.45 -15.11
CA LYS A 663 -26.97 18.00 -14.22
C LYS A 663 -27.94 16.96 -13.65
N SER A 664 -28.03 15.77 -14.26
CA SER A 664 -28.91 14.69 -13.80
C SER A 664 -28.27 13.78 -12.74
N MET A 665 -27.04 14.09 -12.30
CA MET A 665 -26.34 13.30 -11.29
C MET A 665 -27.08 13.32 -9.94
N THR A 666 -27.37 12.13 -9.40
CA THR A 666 -27.94 11.93 -8.06
C THR A 666 -26.89 11.27 -7.13
N ARG A 667 -27.18 11.17 -5.82
CA ARG A 667 -26.29 10.53 -4.84
C ARG A 667 -26.06 9.05 -5.13
N GLU A 668 -27.01 8.38 -5.80
CA GLU A 668 -26.96 6.96 -6.16
C GLU A 668 -25.93 6.65 -7.26
N HIS A 669 -25.52 7.65 -8.04
CA HIS A 669 -24.58 7.48 -9.16
C HIS A 669 -23.11 7.45 -8.73
N TYR A 670 -22.79 7.73 -7.47
CA TYR A 670 -21.41 7.70 -6.99
C TYR A 670 -21.31 7.12 -5.58
N VAL A 671 -20.12 6.66 -5.23
CA VAL A 671 -19.77 6.21 -3.88
C VAL A 671 -18.81 7.19 -3.22
N ASN A 672 -18.64 7.09 -1.90
CA ASN A 672 -17.61 7.88 -1.23
C ASN A 672 -16.19 7.35 -1.50
N THR A 673 -15.19 8.12 -1.10
CA THR A 673 -13.78 7.80 -1.36
C THR A 673 -13.38 6.42 -0.87
N PHE A 674 -13.83 6.03 0.33
CA PHE A 674 -13.39 4.79 0.96
C PHE A 674 -14.13 3.57 0.41
N GLU A 675 -15.44 3.72 0.14
CA GLU A 675 -16.25 2.71 -0.55
C GLU A 675 -15.69 2.34 -1.92
N PHE A 676 -15.22 3.33 -2.69
CA PHE A 676 -14.57 3.07 -3.98
C PHE A 676 -13.31 2.22 -3.82
N ILE A 677 -12.42 2.57 -2.89
CA ILE A 677 -11.18 1.82 -2.64
C ILE A 677 -11.49 0.40 -2.14
N ASP A 678 -12.50 0.25 -1.28
CA ASP A 678 -12.93 -1.07 -0.78
C ASP A 678 -13.54 -1.94 -1.89
N HIS A 679 -14.22 -1.33 -2.87
CA HIS A 679 -14.71 -2.04 -4.05
C HIS A 679 -13.56 -2.49 -4.96
N VAL A 680 -12.61 -1.60 -5.25
CA VAL A 680 -11.38 -1.93 -5.99
C VAL A 680 -10.61 -3.07 -5.31
N LYS A 681 -10.52 -3.07 -3.98
CA LYS A 681 -9.89 -4.16 -3.21
C LYS A 681 -10.56 -5.51 -3.45
N LYS A 682 -11.89 -5.56 -3.50
CA LYS A 682 -12.64 -6.81 -3.77
C LYS A 682 -12.31 -7.34 -5.17
N LEU A 683 -12.39 -6.47 -6.18
CA LEU A 683 -12.06 -6.81 -7.56
C LEU A 683 -10.60 -7.27 -7.72
N LEU A 684 -9.66 -6.60 -7.03
CA LEU A 684 -8.26 -7.00 -7.01
C LEU A 684 -8.10 -8.42 -6.47
N VAL A 685 -8.73 -8.76 -5.34
CA VAL A 685 -8.64 -10.11 -4.75
C VAL A 685 -9.15 -11.17 -5.73
N ASP A 686 -10.26 -10.92 -6.41
CA ASP A 686 -10.82 -11.87 -7.36
C ASP A 686 -9.92 -12.03 -8.61
N LYS A 687 -9.33 -10.93 -9.10
CA LYS A 687 -8.35 -10.95 -10.19
C LYS A 687 -7.06 -11.69 -9.82
N LEU A 688 -6.55 -11.48 -8.61
CA LEU A 688 -5.35 -12.16 -8.13
C LEU A 688 -5.58 -13.66 -7.96
N ARG A 689 -6.75 -14.09 -7.48
CA ARG A 689 -7.14 -15.52 -7.45
C ARG A 689 -7.19 -16.12 -8.84
N ALA A 690 -7.81 -15.42 -9.80
CA ALA A 690 -7.87 -15.87 -11.19
C ALA A 690 -6.46 -15.99 -11.82
N ALA A 691 -5.52 -15.13 -11.41
CA ALA A 691 -4.12 -15.17 -11.83
C ALA A 691 -3.25 -16.17 -11.04
N GLY A 692 -3.79 -16.85 -10.01
CA GLY A 692 -3.04 -17.78 -9.16
C GLY A 692 -2.08 -17.13 -8.16
N LEU A 693 -2.30 -15.85 -7.83
CA LEU A 693 -1.45 -15.04 -6.95
C LEU A 693 -2.03 -14.82 -5.54
N ALA A 694 -3.27 -15.25 -5.26
CA ALA A 694 -3.96 -15.06 -3.98
C ALA A 694 -4.93 -16.18 -3.61
#